data_AF-A0A5E3XC26-F1
#
_entry.id   AF-A0A5E3XC26-F1
#
_cell.length_a   1.000
_cell.length_b   1.000
_cell.length_c   1.000
_cell.angle_alpha   90.00
_cell.angle_beta   90.00
_cell.angle_gamma   90.00
#
_symmetry.space_group_name_H-M   'P 1'
#
loop_
_entity.id
_entity.type
_entity.pdbx_description
1 polymer ?
#
loop_
_entity_poly.entity_id
_entity_poly.type
_entity_poly.pdbx_seq_one_letter_code
_entity_poly.pdbx_strand_id
1 'polypeptide(L)'
;MPRATGRPEGVRSSSINAADILSGGSKATSRILREKDLWEREQEFEREKERWRREMEGMARCRMVEAKQEAGLMLDDEDDAWVPAEFENGIVSDDEEGGKAAEEEDDDESSSDESTDEGEGENRLYSKKPRRQKHNRTDDNAALHKEWARIAPDLLVAYLEHLAQEITHPADSADVHHFKILVFGADKAYQTVVPQRSEDSAAVALARIGCLPGHPTRPRVAFEIRGLEQHRQLRMALPSCTAMPWMKAVCQLSNMKYRESLRESFGLALDAYLAILRDVQKLVDKELGRDEKDWYAKYACPPCGNKLPGEKKMDPERMHASDGNESQKRLLNSGHTDHRDLLPPTFWISPEDVDKFADEVKRRDKGKKKKKTEEEEEEDDGVCPSVQTWKAERAQAEDVAYTAIFKQTGVYLCSCRHGIVEFIEQMIQSGEQAKYCLAVADRILEIYGEDQLLATDIGCSMKETIKKSSLGNRMATLRLRVVVNAFHGWAHKRECQLYNHPLFLKGLGIEDLEVCERIFSSLNGVAHAVRHASHFHYIQFITLHLDGLRRDKYGALTKFMRNNHRQSIKIIADNTKLLAARKETSKDYVSWLEDERAYYKALRKESPLDQLKTKYAAVRLDLEVQQLALQKFEATPARELATRVLGAATAPHLLESYKERERIIAYRKLTNLDKRAAALERDLGIERWDAKSPEFLAAQQYAVQRKLILAVQKLERLLVARLQELSRSHLRRVGYKERKHLAKAITRRGSAIRNAITNVNRLRAIHRPGAPKLSYKEVVDMGYSAELDVLKESSHDILHKPWMDRKNREAQTAFFKLERAKEELDRLHHEIPRMQDWVDKEDDIYDSAIERLRGTPQDSSLGVSPRGLAVYLEREAAARRIQNDEHRRVLDEIYRDKSYTGPRPPPTHVYRPRPRALAFRSSIATRSSPKDGMDVDEEAGMSVAPDDEESSSSEDEADEGGDDVEGIARDFGDLLVR
;
A
#
# COMPACT_ATOMS: atom_id res chain seq x y z
N MET A 1 -16.47 -60.96 4.43
CA MET A 1 -15.27 -61.84 4.45
C MET A 1 -14.09 -61.07 3.86
N PRO A 2 -12.85 -61.29 4.31
CA PRO A 2 -12.07 -60.24 4.97
C PRO A 2 -10.75 -59.85 4.27
N ARG A 3 -10.18 -58.68 4.63
CA ARG A 3 -8.78 -58.42 5.07
C ARG A 3 -8.54 -56.89 5.10
N ALA A 4 -8.36 -56.23 6.24
CA ALA A 4 -7.27 -56.27 7.22
C ALA A 4 -6.20 -55.18 6.95
N THR A 5 -6.30 -54.07 7.68
CA THR A 5 -5.19 -53.21 8.17
C THR A 5 -5.77 -52.51 9.42
N GLY A 6 -5.25 -52.66 10.64
CA GLY A 6 -3.93 -52.29 11.12
C GLY A 6 -4.11 -51.19 12.18
N ARG A 7 -4.33 -51.58 13.45
CA ARG A 7 -4.46 -50.69 14.61
C ARG A 7 -3.06 -50.29 15.13
N PRO A 8 -2.92 -49.13 15.80
CA PRO A 8 -2.10 -49.05 17.00
C PRO A 8 -2.96 -48.79 18.23
N GLU A 9 -2.68 -49.55 19.27
CA GLU A 9 -3.28 -49.50 20.59
C GLU A 9 -2.75 -48.32 21.42
N GLY A 10 -3.53 -47.90 22.41
CA GLY A 10 -2.95 -47.45 23.69
C GLY A 10 -3.50 -46.16 24.30
N VAL A 11 -4.78 -46.11 24.70
CA VAL A 11 -5.20 -45.30 25.86
C VAL A 11 -6.11 -46.14 26.75
N ARG A 12 -5.61 -46.46 27.94
CA ARG A 12 -6.30 -47.23 28.98
C ARG A 12 -7.54 -46.46 29.47
N SER A 13 -8.70 -47.09 29.39
CA SER A 13 -9.89 -46.69 30.15
C SER A 13 -9.63 -46.96 31.64
N SER A 14 -9.54 -45.90 32.44
CA SER A 14 -9.73 -46.02 33.89
C SER A 14 -11.11 -45.46 34.22
N SER A 15 -12.01 -46.36 34.62
CA SER A 15 -13.31 -46.04 35.19
C SER A 15 -13.09 -45.34 36.53
N ILE A 16 -13.34 -44.03 36.59
CA ILE A 16 -13.40 -43.30 37.85
C ILE A 16 -14.81 -43.49 38.42
N ASN A 17 -14.83 -44.05 39.62
CA ASN A 17 -16.01 -44.40 40.39
C ASN A 17 -16.70 -43.11 40.88
N ALA A 18 -18.04 -43.06 40.84
CA ALA A 18 -18.84 -41.85 41.09
C ALA A 18 -18.80 -41.34 42.56
N ALA A 19 -17.95 -41.91 43.42
CA ALA A 19 -17.83 -41.54 44.83
C ALA A 19 -16.80 -40.42 45.10
N ASP A 20 -15.91 -40.09 44.16
CA ASP A 20 -14.86 -39.07 44.37
C ASP A 20 -15.30 -37.61 44.06
N ILE A 21 -16.56 -37.39 43.65
CA ILE A 21 -17.05 -36.06 43.24
C ILE A 21 -17.41 -35.15 44.44
N LEU A 22 -17.46 -35.68 45.67
CA LEU A 22 -18.02 -34.93 46.81
C LEU A 22 -17.00 -34.35 47.80
N SER A 23 -15.70 -34.30 47.50
CA SER A 23 -14.79 -33.52 48.34
C SER A 23 -13.64 -32.84 47.57
N GLY A 24 -13.89 -31.60 47.16
CA GLY A 24 -12.86 -30.61 46.80
C GLY A 24 -12.50 -30.51 45.32
N GLY A 25 -12.83 -29.37 44.69
CA GLY A 25 -12.16 -28.99 43.44
C GLY A 25 -12.89 -28.01 42.51
N SER A 26 -13.05 -26.74 42.92
CA SER A 26 -13.49 -25.63 42.03
C SER A 26 -12.64 -25.48 40.75
N LYS A 27 -11.39 -25.97 40.74
CA LYS A 27 -10.48 -25.91 39.59
C LYS A 27 -10.70 -27.00 38.53
N ALA A 28 -11.18 -28.19 38.91
CA ALA A 28 -11.42 -29.28 37.96
C ALA A 28 -12.71 -29.05 37.16
N THR A 29 -13.78 -28.62 37.83
CA THR A 29 -15.04 -28.20 37.19
C THR A 29 -14.84 -26.99 36.28
N SER A 30 -14.03 -26.00 36.69
CA SER A 30 -13.74 -24.83 35.83
C SER A 30 -12.94 -25.19 34.57
N ARG A 31 -12.08 -26.22 34.63
CA ARG A 31 -11.30 -26.67 33.47
C ARG A 31 -12.16 -27.47 32.49
N ILE A 32 -13.01 -28.37 33.01
CA ILE A 32 -13.96 -29.14 32.20
C ILE A 32 -14.98 -28.21 31.53
N LEU A 33 -15.45 -27.17 32.22
CA LEU A 33 -16.35 -26.18 31.62
C LEU A 33 -15.67 -25.36 30.51
N ARG A 34 -14.38 -25.01 30.65
CA ARG A 34 -13.63 -24.31 29.58
C ARG A 34 -13.33 -25.22 28.40
N GLU A 35 -12.96 -26.48 28.64
CA GLU A 35 -12.73 -27.46 27.57
C GLU A 35 -14.04 -27.79 26.84
N LYS A 36 -15.18 -27.83 27.55
CA LYS A 36 -16.51 -27.95 26.96
C LYS A 36 -16.91 -26.71 26.14
N ASP A 37 -16.68 -25.50 26.65
CA ASP A 37 -16.99 -24.23 25.96
C ASP A 37 -16.11 -24.05 24.70
N LEU A 38 -14.85 -24.49 24.75
CA LEU A 38 -13.95 -24.53 23.59
C LEU A 38 -14.40 -25.55 22.54
N TRP A 39 -14.79 -26.75 22.98
CA TRP A 39 -15.31 -27.78 22.08
C TRP A 39 -16.65 -27.36 21.45
N GLU A 40 -17.54 -26.72 22.21
CA GLU A 40 -18.83 -26.21 21.70
C GLU A 40 -18.62 -25.09 20.66
N ARG A 41 -17.66 -24.18 20.88
CA ARG A 41 -17.28 -23.15 19.89
C ARG A 41 -16.64 -23.74 18.64
N GLU A 42 -15.84 -24.78 18.78
CA GLU A 42 -15.21 -25.47 17.65
C GLU A 42 -16.26 -26.21 16.80
N GLN A 43 -17.26 -26.81 17.45
CA GLN A 43 -18.42 -27.41 16.76
C GLN A 43 -19.33 -26.37 16.11
N GLU A 44 -19.48 -25.19 16.72
CA GLU A 44 -20.25 -24.09 16.15
C GLU A 44 -19.55 -23.49 14.91
N PHE A 45 -18.23 -23.33 14.98
CA PHE A 45 -17.41 -22.90 13.84
C PHE A 45 -17.45 -23.88 12.67
N GLU A 46 -17.35 -25.19 12.92
CA GLU A 46 -17.48 -26.19 11.85
C GLU A 46 -18.90 -26.24 11.27
N ARG A 47 -19.95 -26.06 12.10
CA ARG A 47 -21.34 -25.92 11.60
C ARG A 47 -21.52 -24.68 10.72
N GLU A 48 -20.92 -23.56 11.09
CA GLU A 48 -20.99 -22.31 10.33
C GLU A 48 -20.21 -22.41 9.01
N LYS A 49 -19.05 -23.07 9.02
CA LYS A 49 -18.28 -23.39 7.82
C LYS A 49 -19.02 -24.33 6.88
N GLU A 50 -19.76 -25.30 7.41
CA GLU A 50 -20.60 -26.20 6.60
C GLU A 50 -21.85 -25.50 6.05
N ARG A 51 -22.43 -24.54 6.81
CA ARG A 51 -23.49 -23.65 6.31
C ARG A 51 -22.99 -22.81 5.15
N TRP A 52 -21.85 -22.13 5.30
CA TRP A 52 -21.22 -21.35 4.22
C TRP A 52 -20.91 -22.20 2.99
N ARG A 53 -20.44 -23.44 3.18
CA ARG A 53 -20.23 -24.37 2.06
C ARG A 53 -21.53 -24.69 1.32
N ARG A 54 -22.62 -24.97 2.05
CA ARG A 54 -23.95 -25.22 1.46
C ARG A 54 -24.53 -23.99 0.75
N GLU A 55 -24.34 -22.79 1.30
CA GLU A 55 -24.75 -21.53 0.65
C GLU A 55 -23.94 -21.26 -0.62
N MET A 56 -22.63 -21.52 -0.61
CA MET A 56 -21.77 -21.40 -1.80
C MET A 56 -22.11 -22.43 -2.87
N GLU A 57 -22.38 -23.68 -2.50
CA GLU A 57 -22.90 -24.68 -3.44
C GLU A 57 -24.30 -24.33 -3.93
N GLY A 58 -25.13 -23.69 -3.09
CA GLY A 58 -26.45 -23.17 -3.46
C GLY A 58 -26.35 -22.04 -4.50
N MET A 59 -25.45 -21.08 -4.29
CA MET A 59 -25.15 -20.02 -5.26
C MET A 59 -24.52 -20.56 -6.54
N ALA A 60 -23.63 -21.57 -6.46
CA ALA A 60 -23.06 -22.23 -7.62
C ALA A 60 -24.13 -23.00 -8.41
N ARG A 61 -25.07 -23.66 -7.73
CA ARG A 61 -26.24 -24.31 -8.34
C ARG A 61 -27.18 -23.28 -8.97
N CYS A 62 -27.47 -22.15 -8.31
CA CYS A 62 -28.27 -21.07 -8.89
C CYS A 62 -27.61 -20.49 -10.15
N ARG A 63 -26.30 -20.24 -10.13
CA ARG A 63 -25.55 -19.78 -11.31
C ARG A 63 -25.47 -20.82 -12.41
N MET A 64 -25.42 -22.11 -12.08
CA MET A 64 -25.51 -23.18 -13.08
C MET A 64 -26.91 -23.29 -13.68
N VAL A 65 -27.97 -23.03 -12.91
CA VAL A 65 -29.34 -22.98 -13.42
C VAL A 65 -29.56 -21.73 -14.27
N GLU A 66 -29.03 -20.57 -13.87
CA GLU A 66 -29.00 -19.34 -14.67
C GLU A 66 -28.18 -19.53 -15.95
N ALA A 67 -26.99 -20.15 -15.89
CA ALA A 67 -26.18 -20.47 -17.05
C ALA A 67 -26.85 -21.53 -17.96
N LYS A 68 -27.63 -22.46 -17.41
CA LYS A 68 -28.45 -23.41 -18.19
C LYS A 68 -29.71 -22.76 -18.77
N GLN A 69 -30.28 -21.74 -18.13
CA GLN A 69 -31.37 -20.92 -18.68
C GLN A 69 -30.85 -19.97 -19.77
N GLU A 70 -29.67 -19.39 -19.60
CA GLU A 70 -28.96 -18.62 -20.65
C GLU A 70 -28.53 -19.52 -21.81
N ALA A 71 -28.08 -20.75 -21.55
CA ALA A 71 -27.77 -21.73 -22.60
C ALA A 71 -29.04 -22.31 -23.26
N GLY A 72 -30.15 -22.45 -22.52
CA GLY A 72 -31.44 -22.88 -23.05
C GLY A 72 -32.15 -21.81 -23.89
N LEU A 73 -31.88 -20.53 -23.63
CA LEU A 73 -32.23 -19.40 -24.49
C LEU A 73 -31.28 -19.24 -25.70
N MET A 74 -30.27 -20.11 -25.83
CA MET A 74 -29.30 -20.15 -26.94
C MET A 74 -29.43 -21.40 -27.82
N LEU A 75 -30.45 -22.25 -27.64
CA LEU A 75 -30.67 -23.47 -28.42
C LEU A 75 -31.96 -23.49 -29.26
N ASP A 76 -32.60 -22.35 -29.45
CA ASP A 76 -33.57 -22.14 -30.54
C ASP A 76 -33.04 -20.98 -31.39
N ASP A 77 -32.21 -21.30 -32.39
CA ASP A 77 -31.96 -20.51 -33.61
C ASP A 77 -30.87 -21.27 -34.44
N GLU A 78 -31.19 -22.51 -34.83
CA GLU A 78 -30.60 -23.08 -36.04
C GLU A 78 -31.37 -22.51 -37.24
N ASP A 79 -30.59 -22.17 -38.28
CA ASP A 79 -30.99 -21.75 -39.62
C ASP A 79 -31.64 -20.36 -39.81
N ASP A 80 -30.79 -19.36 -40.08
CA ASP A 80 -31.14 -18.31 -41.05
C ASP A 80 -29.87 -17.73 -41.70
N ALA A 81 -29.44 -18.40 -42.78
CA ALA A 81 -28.46 -17.87 -43.71
C ALA A 81 -29.12 -16.79 -44.60
N TRP A 82 -28.93 -15.52 -44.27
CA TRP A 82 -29.32 -14.43 -45.18
C TRP A 82 -28.22 -14.14 -46.20
N VAL A 83 -28.45 -14.60 -47.43
CA VAL A 83 -27.76 -14.15 -48.66
C VAL A 83 -28.57 -12.98 -49.24
N PRO A 84 -27.95 -11.84 -49.59
CA PRO A 84 -28.64 -10.79 -50.33
C PRO A 84 -29.04 -11.30 -51.72
N ALA A 85 -30.33 -11.23 -52.03
CA ALA A 85 -30.89 -11.58 -53.32
C ALA A 85 -30.33 -10.66 -54.43
N GLU A 86 -29.50 -11.22 -55.29
CA GLU A 86 -29.57 -11.14 -56.76
C GLU A 86 -28.51 -12.13 -57.30
N PHE A 87 -28.83 -12.77 -58.44
CA PHE A 87 -28.11 -13.86 -59.14
C PHE A 87 -28.59 -15.29 -58.84
N GLU A 88 -29.73 -15.65 -59.44
CA GLU A 88 -30.02 -17.03 -59.89
C GLU A 88 -29.04 -17.46 -60.98
N ASN A 89 -28.48 -18.66 -60.85
CA ASN A 89 -28.61 -19.74 -61.85
C ASN A 89 -27.84 -21.01 -61.41
N GLY A 90 -28.55 -22.14 -61.33
CA GLY A 90 -27.96 -23.44 -61.71
C GLY A 90 -27.88 -24.57 -60.67
N ILE A 91 -29.03 -25.22 -60.42
CA ILE A 91 -29.25 -26.68 -60.65
C ILE A 91 -28.59 -27.72 -59.70
N VAL A 92 -29.49 -28.43 -58.97
CA VAL A 92 -29.52 -29.90 -58.62
C VAL A 92 -28.66 -30.38 -57.44
N SER A 93 -29.10 -31.27 -56.55
CA SER A 93 -30.38 -31.76 -55.96
C SER A 93 -29.98 -32.87 -54.95
N ASP A 94 -30.71 -33.02 -53.84
CA ASP A 94 -31.02 -34.29 -53.14
C ASP A 94 -29.84 -35.12 -52.53
N ASP A 95 -29.85 -35.72 -51.34
CA ASP A 95 -30.92 -36.21 -50.45
C ASP A 95 -30.42 -36.31 -48.99
N GLU A 96 -31.41 -36.33 -48.09
CA GLU A 96 -31.37 -36.54 -46.65
C GLU A 96 -31.06 -37.98 -46.20
N GLU A 97 -30.67 -38.13 -44.92
CA GLU A 97 -31.01 -39.18 -43.92
C GLU A 97 -29.84 -39.24 -42.92
N GLY A 98 -29.96 -39.05 -41.60
CA GLY A 98 -31.06 -39.27 -40.67
C GLY A 98 -30.52 -40.14 -39.53
N GLY A 99 -30.61 -39.70 -38.26
CA GLY A 99 -30.56 -40.63 -37.12
C GLY A 99 -29.62 -40.31 -35.95
N LYS A 100 -30.16 -39.55 -34.99
CA LYS A 100 -30.27 -39.81 -33.55
C LYS A 100 -29.07 -40.35 -32.73
N ALA A 101 -28.70 -39.49 -31.79
CA ALA A 101 -28.16 -39.67 -30.43
C ALA A 101 -28.16 -41.08 -29.79
N ALA A 102 -27.01 -41.42 -29.19
CA ALA A 102 -26.91 -42.23 -27.98
C ALA A 102 -25.67 -41.82 -27.17
N GLU A 103 -25.82 -41.94 -25.86
CA GLU A 103 -24.99 -41.46 -24.76
C GLU A 103 -23.64 -42.19 -24.67
N GLU A 104 -22.57 -41.48 -24.32
CA GLU A 104 -21.29 -42.09 -23.89
C GLU A 104 -20.99 -41.64 -22.45
N GLU A 105 -21.04 -42.62 -21.54
CA GLU A 105 -20.44 -42.60 -20.21
C GLU A 105 -18.94 -42.87 -20.36
N ASP A 106 -18.12 -41.98 -19.78
CA ASP A 106 -16.68 -42.11 -19.65
C ASP A 106 -16.35 -42.99 -18.42
N ASP A 107 -15.64 -44.10 -18.62
CA ASP A 107 -14.88 -44.79 -17.57
C ASP A 107 -13.45 -45.04 -18.07
N ASP A 108 -12.53 -44.23 -17.55
CA ASP A 108 -11.07 -44.36 -17.67
C ASP A 108 -10.56 -45.28 -16.54
N GLU A 109 -9.99 -46.45 -16.87
CA GLU A 109 -9.04 -47.13 -15.97
C GLU A 109 -7.78 -47.56 -16.72
N SER A 110 -6.66 -46.98 -16.26
CA SER A 110 -5.29 -47.29 -16.64
C SER A 110 -4.82 -48.62 -16.04
N SER A 111 -4.15 -49.46 -16.82
CA SER A 111 -3.19 -50.43 -16.29
C SER A 111 -2.10 -50.74 -17.30
N SER A 112 -0.87 -50.44 -16.90
CA SER A 112 0.37 -50.95 -17.47
C SER A 112 0.47 -52.46 -17.29
N ASP A 113 0.93 -53.19 -18.31
CA ASP A 113 1.82 -54.34 -18.09
C ASP A 113 2.59 -54.73 -19.36
N GLU A 114 3.84 -55.12 -19.13
CA GLU A 114 4.85 -55.54 -20.08
C GLU A 114 4.52 -56.91 -20.69
N SER A 115 4.81 -57.11 -21.99
CA SER A 115 5.70 -58.18 -22.45
C SER A 115 5.68 -58.33 -23.97
N THR A 116 6.87 -58.64 -24.48
CA THR A 116 7.29 -59.00 -25.83
C THR A 116 6.56 -60.22 -26.38
N ASP A 117 6.09 -60.17 -27.64
CA ASP A 117 6.21 -61.33 -28.53
C ASP A 117 6.26 -60.92 -30.01
N GLU A 118 7.07 -61.66 -30.75
CA GLU A 118 7.45 -61.49 -32.15
C GLU A 118 6.36 -62.03 -33.10
N GLY A 119 6.25 -61.50 -34.32
CA GLY A 119 5.53 -62.20 -35.39
C GLY A 119 4.86 -61.33 -36.44
N GLU A 120 5.59 -61.14 -37.55
CA GLU A 120 5.14 -60.81 -38.91
C GLU A 120 3.76 -61.44 -39.23
N GLY A 121 2.77 -60.82 -39.87
CA GLY A 121 2.70 -59.68 -40.77
C GLY A 121 1.77 -60.08 -41.92
N GLU A 122 0.56 -59.53 -42.01
CA GLU A 122 -0.18 -59.44 -43.28
C GLU A 122 -1.41 -58.48 -43.20
N ASN A 123 -1.41 -57.52 -44.13
CA ASN A 123 -2.56 -56.91 -44.83
C ASN A 123 -3.78 -56.33 -44.05
N ARG A 124 -3.94 -55.01 -44.12
CA ARG A 124 -4.89 -54.35 -45.06
C ARG A 124 -4.90 -52.83 -44.89
N LEU A 125 -4.67 -52.12 -46.00
CA LEU A 125 -4.99 -50.70 -46.16
C LEU A 125 -6.48 -50.46 -45.91
N TYR A 126 -6.80 -49.65 -44.91
CA TYR A 126 -7.95 -48.75 -44.96
C TYR A 126 -7.50 -47.36 -44.49
N SER A 127 -7.68 -46.39 -45.39
CA SER A 127 -7.36 -44.97 -45.22
C SER A 127 -7.89 -44.42 -43.90
N LYS A 128 -7.00 -44.18 -42.93
CA LYS A 128 -7.30 -43.33 -41.76
C LYS A 128 -7.42 -41.89 -42.25
N LYS A 129 -8.65 -41.37 -42.31
CA LYS A 129 -8.88 -39.92 -42.30
C LYS A 129 -8.08 -39.33 -41.13
N PRO A 130 -7.28 -38.27 -41.32
CA PRO A 130 -6.52 -37.70 -40.22
C PRO A 130 -7.51 -37.24 -39.14
N ARG A 131 -7.35 -37.77 -37.92
CA ARG A 131 -7.99 -37.23 -36.71
C ARG A 131 -7.67 -35.74 -36.69
N ARG A 132 -8.70 -34.88 -36.69
CA ARG A 132 -8.57 -33.44 -36.44
C ARG A 132 -7.74 -33.28 -35.16
N GLN A 133 -6.53 -32.72 -35.27
CA GLN A 133 -5.77 -32.25 -34.12
C GLN A 133 -6.69 -31.30 -33.34
N LYS A 134 -6.94 -31.60 -32.06
CA LYS A 134 -7.56 -30.62 -31.15
C LYS A 134 -6.57 -29.46 -31.03
N HIS A 135 -6.79 -28.38 -31.79
CA HIS A 135 -6.04 -27.14 -31.67
C HIS A 135 -6.22 -26.60 -30.25
N ASN A 136 -5.12 -26.42 -29.53
CA ASN A 136 -5.14 -25.84 -28.19
C ASN A 136 -5.11 -24.30 -28.33
N ARG A 137 -6.10 -23.62 -27.76
CA ARG A 137 -6.22 -22.14 -27.77
C ARG A 137 -4.95 -21.43 -27.27
N THR A 138 -4.20 -22.06 -26.38
CA THR A 138 -2.90 -21.55 -25.91
C THR A 138 -1.86 -21.47 -27.03
N ASP A 139 -1.76 -22.50 -27.87
CA ASP A 139 -0.80 -22.55 -28.98
C ASP A 139 -1.19 -21.56 -30.07
N ASP A 140 -2.49 -21.41 -30.34
CA ASP A 140 -3.01 -20.43 -31.30
C ASP A 140 -2.71 -18.98 -30.84
N ASN A 141 -2.90 -18.67 -29.55
CA ASN A 141 -2.54 -17.36 -28.99
C ASN A 141 -1.02 -17.13 -29.01
N ALA A 142 -0.22 -18.15 -28.70
CA ALA A 142 1.24 -18.04 -28.75
C ALA A 142 1.74 -17.75 -30.18
N ALA A 143 1.19 -18.45 -31.18
CA ALA A 143 1.48 -18.21 -32.60
C ALA A 143 1.04 -16.80 -33.03
N LEU A 144 -0.15 -16.37 -32.60
CA LEU A 144 -0.68 -15.02 -32.84
C LEU A 144 0.25 -13.93 -32.29
N HIS A 145 0.68 -14.05 -31.04
CA HIS A 145 1.56 -13.08 -30.39
C HIS A 145 2.96 -13.07 -30.99
N LYS A 146 3.49 -14.24 -31.37
CA LYS A 146 4.76 -14.35 -32.10
C LYS A 146 4.71 -13.60 -33.43
N GLU A 147 3.59 -13.70 -34.15
CA GLU A 147 3.43 -12.97 -35.39
C GLU A 147 3.34 -11.46 -35.17
N TRP A 148 2.57 -10.99 -34.20
CA TRP A 148 2.55 -9.56 -33.84
C TRP A 148 3.96 -9.03 -33.51
N ALA A 149 4.74 -9.80 -32.74
CA ALA A 149 6.12 -9.42 -32.43
C ALA A 149 7.02 -9.38 -33.68
N ARG A 150 6.81 -10.31 -34.63
CA ARG A 150 7.56 -10.34 -35.90
C ARG A 150 7.31 -9.10 -36.76
N ILE A 151 6.06 -8.63 -36.83
CA ILE A 151 5.69 -7.47 -37.67
C ILE A 151 5.77 -6.13 -36.94
N ALA A 152 6.05 -6.10 -35.63
CA ALA A 152 6.08 -4.89 -34.83
C ALA A 152 7.02 -3.79 -35.36
N PRO A 153 8.26 -4.09 -35.81
CA PRO A 153 9.14 -3.09 -36.41
C PRO A 153 8.52 -2.44 -37.64
N ASP A 154 7.94 -3.23 -38.54
CA ASP A 154 7.33 -2.73 -39.77
C ASP A 154 6.07 -1.88 -39.49
N LEU A 155 5.29 -2.26 -38.47
CA LEU A 155 4.13 -1.49 -38.02
C LEU A 155 4.53 -0.11 -37.45
N LEU A 156 5.65 -0.03 -36.74
CA LEU A 156 6.20 1.24 -36.26
C LEU A 156 6.56 2.16 -37.43
N VAL A 157 7.24 1.62 -38.45
CA VAL A 157 7.59 2.39 -39.66
C VAL A 157 6.33 2.87 -40.37
N ALA A 158 5.40 1.97 -40.64
CA ALA A 158 4.15 2.29 -41.33
C ALA A 158 3.30 3.32 -40.57
N TYR A 159 3.28 3.25 -39.23
CA TYR A 159 2.62 4.24 -38.38
C TYR A 159 3.24 5.64 -38.54
N LEU A 160 4.57 5.75 -38.52
CA LEU A 160 5.26 7.03 -38.66
C LEU A 160 5.11 7.60 -40.08
N GLU A 161 5.19 6.77 -41.12
CA GLU A 161 4.93 7.20 -42.50
C GLU A 161 3.48 7.67 -42.68
N HIS A 162 2.51 6.99 -42.05
CA HIS A 162 1.12 7.43 -42.02
C HIS A 162 0.99 8.82 -41.38
N LEU A 163 1.65 9.05 -40.24
CA LEU A 163 1.66 10.37 -39.60
C LEU A 163 2.26 11.46 -40.48
N ALA A 164 3.33 11.13 -41.22
CA ALA A 164 3.99 12.04 -42.14
C ALA A 164 3.17 12.33 -43.41
N GLN A 165 2.07 11.60 -43.63
CA GLN A 165 1.33 11.58 -44.91
C GLN A 165 2.22 11.17 -46.09
N GLU A 166 3.29 10.41 -45.83
CA GLU A 166 4.25 9.91 -46.82
C GLU A 166 3.76 8.62 -47.47
N ILE A 167 2.44 8.51 -47.70
CA ILE A 167 1.85 7.36 -48.37
C ILE A 167 2.35 7.39 -49.81
N THR A 168 3.41 6.62 -50.05
CA THR A 168 3.78 6.20 -51.39
C THR A 168 2.68 5.24 -51.83
N HIS A 169 1.63 5.77 -52.48
CA HIS A 169 0.72 4.94 -53.24
C HIS A 169 1.61 4.15 -54.19
N PRO A 170 1.64 2.81 -54.11
CA PRO A 170 2.34 2.07 -55.12
C PRO A 170 1.67 2.49 -56.43
N ALA A 171 2.43 3.08 -57.35
CA ALA A 171 1.95 3.32 -58.71
C ALA A 171 1.33 2.02 -59.20
N ASP A 172 0.27 2.06 -60.01
CA ASP A 172 -0.41 0.89 -60.61
C ASP A 172 0.61 0.00 -61.37
N SER A 173 1.40 -0.75 -60.62
CA SER A 173 2.37 -1.72 -61.05
C SER A 173 1.72 -3.08 -60.89
N ALA A 174 2.15 -4.04 -61.70
CA ALA A 174 1.57 -5.37 -61.73
C ALA A 174 1.68 -6.16 -60.40
N ASP A 175 2.38 -5.63 -59.38
CA ASP A 175 2.77 -6.32 -58.15
C ASP A 175 1.97 -5.88 -56.90
N VAL A 176 0.87 -5.13 -57.06
CA VAL A 176 0.05 -4.64 -55.93
C VAL A 176 -1.23 -5.48 -55.78
N HIS A 177 -1.32 -6.25 -54.70
CA HIS A 177 -2.54 -6.97 -54.33
C HIS A 177 -3.54 -6.01 -53.67
N HIS A 178 -4.82 -6.08 -54.05
CA HIS A 178 -5.87 -5.26 -53.45
C HIS A 178 -6.87 -6.15 -52.71
N PHE A 179 -7.14 -5.83 -51.44
CA PHE A 179 -8.15 -6.54 -50.64
C PHE A 179 -9.17 -5.58 -50.04
N LYS A 180 -10.40 -6.06 -49.87
CA LYS A 180 -11.48 -5.31 -49.22
C LYS A 180 -11.54 -5.64 -47.74
N ILE A 181 -11.79 -4.62 -46.89
CA ILE A 181 -11.93 -4.81 -45.45
C ILE A 181 -12.97 -3.87 -44.86
N LEU A 182 -13.65 -4.33 -43.81
CA LEU A 182 -14.53 -3.50 -42.97
C LEU A 182 -13.68 -2.79 -41.90
N VAL A 183 -13.76 -1.47 -41.86
CA VAL A 183 -13.06 -0.62 -40.91
C VAL A 183 -14.05 0.00 -39.92
N PHE A 184 -13.73 -0.07 -38.63
CA PHE A 184 -14.43 0.63 -37.56
C PHE A 184 -13.65 1.88 -37.17
N GLY A 185 -14.25 3.03 -37.42
CA GLY A 185 -13.76 4.33 -36.96
C GLY A 185 -14.29 4.71 -35.59
N ALA A 186 -14.11 5.99 -35.26
CA ALA A 186 -14.62 6.60 -34.03
C ALA A 186 -16.15 6.61 -33.92
N ASP A 187 -16.80 6.92 -35.04
CA ASP A 187 -18.22 7.30 -35.12
C ASP A 187 -18.96 6.55 -36.22
N LYS A 188 -18.27 5.71 -36.99
CA LYS A 188 -18.82 4.99 -38.15
C LYS A 188 -18.07 3.71 -38.44
N ALA A 189 -18.70 2.82 -39.20
CA ALA A 189 -18.06 1.70 -39.86
C ALA A 189 -18.20 1.84 -41.38
N TYR A 190 -17.16 1.50 -42.13
CA TYR A 190 -17.15 1.62 -43.59
C TYR A 190 -16.26 0.56 -44.23
N GLN A 191 -16.53 0.23 -45.49
CA GLN A 191 -15.69 -0.69 -46.26
C GLN A 191 -14.66 0.10 -47.07
N THR A 192 -13.44 -0.39 -47.15
CA THR A 192 -12.38 0.21 -47.98
C THR A 192 -11.58 -0.85 -48.73
N VAL A 193 -10.92 -0.44 -49.81
CA VAL A 193 -9.97 -1.26 -50.58
C VAL A 193 -8.56 -0.85 -50.17
N VAL A 194 -7.74 -1.83 -49.79
CA VAL A 194 -6.38 -1.61 -49.29
C VAL A 194 -5.38 -2.13 -50.33
N PRO A 195 -4.48 -1.27 -50.83
CA PRO A 195 -3.37 -1.70 -51.67
C PRO A 195 -2.27 -2.31 -50.78
N GLN A 196 -1.86 -3.53 -51.10
CA GLN A 196 -0.81 -4.29 -50.43
C GLN A 196 0.33 -4.56 -51.40
N ARG A 197 1.55 -4.15 -51.03
CA ARG A 197 2.77 -4.48 -51.79
C ARG A 197 3.17 -5.93 -51.57
N SER A 198 3.89 -6.52 -52.51
CA SER A 198 4.37 -7.90 -52.43
C SER A 198 5.16 -8.22 -51.16
N GLU A 199 5.90 -7.24 -50.64
CA GLU A 199 6.76 -7.32 -49.47
C GLU A 199 6.05 -6.96 -48.15
N ASP A 200 4.89 -6.31 -48.22
CA ASP A 200 4.15 -5.88 -47.02
C ASP A 200 3.21 -6.99 -46.54
N SER A 201 3.12 -7.17 -45.21
CA SER A 201 1.98 -7.91 -44.64
C SER A 201 0.69 -7.11 -44.75
N ALA A 202 -0.47 -7.77 -44.75
CA ALA A 202 -1.77 -7.08 -44.79
C ALA A 202 -1.94 -6.10 -43.60
N ALA A 203 -1.35 -6.42 -42.45
CA ALA A 203 -1.34 -5.55 -41.27
C ALA A 203 -0.53 -4.26 -41.49
N VAL A 204 0.64 -4.37 -42.14
CA VAL A 204 1.49 -3.22 -42.46
C VAL A 204 0.83 -2.33 -43.51
N ALA A 205 0.23 -2.93 -44.55
CA ALA A 205 -0.54 -2.19 -45.55
C ALA A 205 -1.71 -1.40 -44.92
N LEU A 206 -2.41 -1.98 -43.94
CA LEU A 206 -3.43 -1.28 -43.16
C LEU A 206 -2.86 -0.11 -42.34
N ALA A 207 -1.73 -0.32 -41.67
CA ALA A 207 -1.11 0.72 -40.84
C ALA A 207 -0.73 1.97 -41.66
N ARG A 208 -0.24 1.79 -42.90
CA ARG A 208 0.09 2.89 -43.82
C ARG A 208 -1.12 3.77 -44.15
N ILE A 209 -2.33 3.19 -44.22
CA ILE A 209 -3.56 3.93 -44.49
C ILE A 209 -4.29 4.40 -43.22
N GLY A 210 -3.66 4.28 -42.05
CA GLY A 210 -4.21 4.78 -40.79
C GLY A 210 -5.09 3.80 -40.03
N CYS A 211 -5.00 2.51 -40.34
CA CYS A 211 -5.84 1.46 -39.74
C CYS A 211 -4.98 0.35 -39.13
N LEU A 212 -5.43 -0.28 -38.04
CA LEU A 212 -4.80 -1.48 -37.49
C LEU A 212 -5.75 -2.66 -37.55
N PRO A 213 -5.30 -3.86 -37.97
CA PRO A 213 -6.17 -5.01 -38.07
C PRO A 213 -6.49 -5.60 -36.70
N GLY A 214 -7.63 -6.29 -36.61
CA GLY A 214 -7.95 -7.16 -35.47
C GLY A 214 -7.16 -8.47 -35.42
N HIS A 215 -6.35 -8.78 -36.45
CA HIS A 215 -5.55 -10.00 -36.54
C HIS A 215 -4.32 -9.77 -37.46
N PRO A 216 -3.11 -10.25 -37.11
CA PRO A 216 -1.88 -9.89 -37.83
C PRO A 216 -1.76 -10.51 -39.23
N THR A 217 -2.20 -11.78 -39.42
CA THR A 217 -2.13 -12.45 -40.75
C THR A 217 -3.44 -12.51 -41.53
N ARG A 218 -4.60 -12.57 -40.86
CA ARG A 218 -5.92 -12.78 -41.48
C ARG A 218 -6.93 -11.70 -41.05
N PRO A 219 -6.70 -10.44 -41.43
CA PRO A 219 -7.55 -9.34 -40.98
C PRO A 219 -8.96 -9.46 -41.57
N ARG A 220 -9.97 -9.68 -40.72
CA ARG A 220 -11.40 -9.63 -41.11
C ARG A 220 -12.00 -8.24 -40.94
N VAL A 221 -11.52 -7.52 -39.94
CA VAL A 221 -11.90 -6.16 -39.59
C VAL A 221 -10.63 -5.38 -39.24
N ALA A 222 -10.68 -4.07 -39.42
CA ALA A 222 -9.65 -3.15 -38.99
C ALA A 222 -10.27 -1.97 -38.21
N PHE A 223 -9.42 -1.23 -37.52
CA PHE A 223 -9.82 -0.12 -36.67
C PHE A 223 -8.99 1.11 -37.02
N GLU A 224 -9.62 2.26 -37.17
CA GLU A 224 -8.89 3.50 -37.40
C GLU A 224 -8.00 3.81 -36.18
N ILE A 225 -6.75 4.22 -36.44
CA ILE A 225 -5.82 4.69 -35.40
C ILE A 225 -6.44 5.84 -34.59
N ARG A 226 -7.23 6.70 -35.23
CA ARG A 226 -7.94 7.79 -34.56
C ARG A 226 -8.96 7.27 -33.53
N GLY A 227 -9.71 6.21 -33.86
CA GLY A 227 -10.64 5.57 -32.94
C GLY A 227 -9.91 4.88 -31.77
N LEU A 228 -8.76 4.25 -32.04
CA LEU A 228 -7.91 3.66 -31.02
C LEU A 228 -7.34 4.71 -30.06
N GLU A 229 -6.89 5.85 -30.58
CA GLU A 229 -6.40 6.97 -29.76
C GLU A 229 -7.52 7.60 -28.92
N GLN A 230 -8.72 7.77 -29.47
CA GLN A 230 -9.88 8.25 -28.70
C GLN A 230 -10.20 7.31 -27.53
N HIS A 231 -10.26 6.00 -27.78
CA HIS A 231 -10.47 5.04 -26.72
C HIS A 231 -9.34 5.08 -25.68
N ARG A 232 -8.07 5.21 -26.12
CA ARG A 232 -6.93 5.35 -25.22
C ARG A 232 -7.06 6.58 -24.31
N GLN A 233 -7.40 7.73 -24.87
CA GLN A 233 -7.62 8.99 -24.12
C GLN A 233 -8.80 8.86 -23.15
N LEU A 234 -9.92 8.30 -23.60
CA LEU A 234 -11.07 8.04 -22.75
C LEU A 234 -10.72 7.11 -21.60
N ARG A 235 -9.90 6.09 -21.84
CA ARG A 235 -9.48 5.14 -20.81
C ARG A 235 -8.49 5.72 -19.81
N MET A 236 -7.64 6.66 -20.21
CA MET A 236 -6.81 7.41 -19.26
C MET A 236 -7.65 8.28 -18.33
N ALA A 237 -8.75 8.87 -18.83
CA ALA A 237 -9.66 9.69 -18.03
C ALA A 237 -10.66 8.84 -17.20
N LEU A 238 -11.13 7.73 -17.78
CA LEU A 238 -12.11 6.83 -17.21
C LEU A 238 -11.63 5.38 -17.41
N PRO A 239 -10.80 4.84 -16.50
CA PRO A 239 -10.21 3.50 -16.62
C PRO A 239 -11.24 2.37 -16.71
N SER A 240 -12.50 2.64 -16.35
CA SER A 240 -13.61 1.70 -16.47
C SER A 240 -14.20 1.52 -17.84
N CYS A 241 -13.91 2.42 -18.78
CA CYS A 241 -14.26 2.25 -20.18
C CYS A 241 -13.33 1.20 -20.84
N THR A 242 -13.74 -0.07 -20.75
CA THR A 242 -13.04 -1.19 -21.40
C THR A 242 -13.43 -1.31 -22.89
N ALA A 243 -12.80 -2.23 -23.63
CA ALA A 243 -13.09 -2.47 -25.04
C ALA A 243 -14.57 -2.78 -25.34
N MET A 244 -15.28 -3.44 -24.42
CA MET A 244 -16.68 -3.83 -24.64
C MET A 244 -17.64 -2.63 -24.71
N PRO A 245 -17.75 -1.75 -23.68
CA PRO A 245 -18.62 -0.58 -23.75
C PRO A 245 -18.25 0.35 -24.92
N TRP A 246 -16.96 0.49 -25.23
CA TRP A 246 -16.50 1.23 -26.40
C TRP A 246 -17.05 0.64 -27.71
N MET A 247 -16.84 -0.67 -27.95
CA MET A 247 -17.33 -1.29 -29.19
C MET A 247 -18.84 -1.35 -29.28
N LYS A 248 -19.56 -1.45 -28.16
CA LYS A 248 -21.02 -1.31 -28.14
C LYS A 248 -21.45 0.09 -28.63
N ALA A 249 -20.81 1.14 -28.13
CA ALA A 249 -21.09 2.52 -28.56
C ALA A 249 -20.77 2.72 -30.05
N VAL A 250 -19.60 2.28 -30.53
CA VAL A 250 -19.23 2.38 -31.95
C VAL A 250 -20.21 1.61 -32.84
N CYS A 251 -20.62 0.41 -32.44
CA CYS A 251 -21.63 -0.38 -33.17
C CYS A 251 -22.98 0.35 -33.24
N GLN A 252 -23.45 0.95 -32.14
CA GLN A 252 -24.68 1.72 -32.12
C GLN A 252 -24.61 2.95 -33.04
N LEU A 253 -23.52 3.71 -32.98
CA LEU A 253 -23.28 4.85 -33.87
C LEU A 253 -23.22 4.43 -35.35
N SER A 254 -22.76 3.21 -35.61
CA SER A 254 -22.65 2.64 -36.95
C SER A 254 -23.91 1.89 -37.41
N ASN A 255 -24.99 1.87 -36.62
CA ASN A 255 -26.19 1.05 -36.87
C ASN A 255 -25.88 -0.44 -37.12
N MET A 256 -24.93 -0.99 -36.36
CA MET A 256 -24.50 -2.38 -36.44
C MET A 256 -24.80 -3.15 -35.14
N LYS A 257 -25.09 -4.45 -35.26
CA LYS A 257 -25.20 -5.34 -34.10
C LYS A 257 -23.80 -5.63 -33.51
N TYR A 258 -23.62 -5.39 -32.22
CA TYR A 258 -22.40 -5.76 -31.51
C TYR A 258 -22.20 -7.29 -31.52
N ARG A 259 -20.94 -7.72 -31.68
CA ARG A 259 -20.51 -9.12 -31.60
C ARG A 259 -19.29 -9.23 -30.70
N GLU A 260 -19.18 -10.32 -29.93
CA GLU A 260 -18.06 -10.51 -29.00
C GLU A 260 -16.70 -10.58 -29.73
N SER A 261 -16.64 -11.21 -30.89
CA SER A 261 -15.42 -11.27 -31.72
C SER A 261 -14.89 -9.89 -32.12
N LEU A 262 -15.74 -8.86 -32.14
CA LEU A 262 -15.33 -7.48 -32.42
C LEU A 262 -14.58 -6.87 -31.23
N ARG A 263 -15.01 -7.16 -29.99
CA ARG A 263 -14.28 -6.75 -28.78
C ARG A 263 -12.91 -7.40 -28.74
N GLU A 264 -12.79 -8.68 -29.08
CA GLU A 264 -11.51 -9.38 -29.14
C GLU A 264 -10.58 -8.79 -30.19
N SER A 265 -11.11 -8.59 -31.41
CA SER A 265 -10.40 -7.95 -32.53
C SER A 265 -9.92 -6.54 -32.16
N PHE A 266 -10.78 -5.74 -31.52
CA PHE A 266 -10.43 -4.39 -31.06
C PHE A 266 -9.35 -4.45 -29.97
N GLY A 267 -9.44 -5.39 -29.03
CA GLY A 267 -8.44 -5.60 -27.99
C GLY A 267 -7.06 -5.90 -28.57
N LEU A 268 -6.98 -6.74 -29.61
CA LEU A 268 -5.73 -7.04 -30.31
C LEU A 268 -5.17 -5.82 -31.05
N ALA A 269 -6.02 -5.07 -31.76
CA ALA A 269 -5.61 -3.84 -32.43
C ALA A 269 -5.14 -2.77 -31.43
N LEU A 270 -5.81 -2.64 -30.28
CA LEU A 270 -5.42 -1.74 -29.20
C LEU A 270 -4.09 -2.14 -28.57
N ASP A 271 -3.85 -3.43 -28.33
CA ASP A 271 -2.57 -3.92 -27.83
C ASP A 271 -1.42 -3.62 -28.79
N ALA A 272 -1.63 -3.82 -30.10
CA ALA A 272 -0.67 -3.46 -31.15
C ALA A 272 -0.43 -1.95 -31.19
N TYR A 273 -1.49 -1.14 -31.10
CA TYR A 273 -1.38 0.31 -31.05
C TYR A 273 -0.58 0.80 -29.84
N LEU A 274 -0.87 0.27 -28.65
CA LEU A 274 -0.12 0.59 -27.43
C LEU A 274 1.34 0.13 -27.51
N ALA A 275 1.63 -0.98 -28.20
CA ALA A 275 3.00 -1.39 -28.48
C ALA A 275 3.73 -0.38 -29.39
N ILE A 276 3.10 0.05 -30.49
CA ILE A 276 3.64 1.09 -31.38
C ILE A 276 3.93 2.36 -30.58
N LEU A 277 2.98 2.83 -29.76
CA LEU A 277 3.17 4.04 -28.94
C LEU A 277 4.33 3.90 -27.94
N ARG A 278 4.55 2.72 -27.35
CA ARG A 278 5.72 2.47 -26.48
C ARG A 278 7.03 2.59 -27.26
N ASP A 279 7.08 2.10 -28.49
CA ASP A 279 8.29 2.19 -29.31
C ASP A 279 8.52 3.61 -29.85
N VAL A 280 7.45 4.34 -30.21
CA VAL A 280 7.51 5.77 -30.51
C VAL A 280 8.02 6.56 -29.30
N GLN A 281 7.54 6.24 -28.08
CA GLN A 281 8.02 6.91 -26.87
C GLN A 281 9.51 6.71 -26.64
N LYS A 282 10.08 5.52 -26.93
CA LYS A 282 11.54 5.31 -26.85
C LYS A 282 12.30 6.20 -27.82
N LEU A 283 11.78 6.40 -29.03
CA LEU A 283 12.37 7.30 -30.02
C LEU A 283 12.27 8.76 -29.59
N VAL A 284 11.12 9.16 -29.04
CA VAL A 284 10.90 10.49 -28.45
C VAL A 284 11.84 10.74 -27.29
N ASP A 285 11.96 9.80 -26.35
CA ASP A 285 12.82 9.94 -25.20
C ASP A 285 14.28 10.11 -25.65
N LYS A 286 14.74 9.32 -26.63
CA LYS A 286 16.07 9.49 -27.22
C LYS A 286 16.27 10.86 -27.86
N GLU A 287 15.30 11.34 -28.65
CA GLU A 287 15.40 12.64 -29.32
C GLU A 287 15.38 13.82 -28.34
N LEU A 288 14.66 13.68 -27.22
CA LEU A 288 14.60 14.68 -26.16
C LEU A 288 15.73 14.55 -25.12
N GLY A 289 16.64 13.56 -25.27
CA GLY A 289 17.73 13.31 -24.32
C GLY A 289 17.26 12.77 -22.96
N ARG A 290 16.23 11.93 -22.97
CA ARG A 290 15.52 11.37 -21.80
C ARG A 290 15.63 9.84 -21.69
N ASP A 291 16.48 9.23 -22.51
CA ASP A 291 16.73 7.79 -22.56
C ASP A 291 17.76 7.30 -21.52
N GLU A 292 18.33 8.20 -20.72
CA GLU A 292 19.24 7.85 -19.63
C GLU A 292 18.56 6.98 -18.54
N LYS A 293 19.36 6.09 -17.92
CA LYS A 293 18.89 5.26 -16.81
C LYS A 293 18.35 6.14 -15.67
N ASP A 294 17.15 5.80 -15.19
CA ASP A 294 16.45 6.47 -14.10
C ASP A 294 16.09 7.95 -14.38
N TRP A 295 16.13 8.41 -15.64
CA TRP A 295 15.75 9.79 -16.02
C TRP A 295 14.36 10.16 -15.50
N TYR A 296 13.39 9.26 -15.67
CA TYR A 296 12.02 9.46 -15.21
C TYR A 296 11.95 9.74 -13.71
N ALA A 297 12.55 8.88 -12.87
CA ALA A 297 12.56 9.04 -11.42
C ALA A 297 13.19 10.39 -11.01
N LYS A 298 14.27 10.80 -11.69
CA LYS A 298 14.98 12.05 -11.39
C LYS A 298 14.20 13.29 -11.81
N TYR A 299 13.60 13.31 -13.00
CA TYR A 299 13.16 14.55 -13.66
C TYR A 299 11.66 14.63 -13.99
N ALA A 300 10.88 13.57 -13.81
CA ALA A 300 9.43 13.60 -14.11
C ALA A 300 8.65 14.64 -13.29
N CYS A 301 9.14 15.00 -12.10
CA CYS A 301 8.61 16.10 -11.30
C CYS A 301 9.59 17.28 -11.35
N PRO A 302 9.32 18.34 -12.14
CA PRO A 302 10.24 19.48 -12.26
C PRO A 302 10.54 20.18 -10.94
N PRO A 303 9.57 20.46 -10.04
CA PRO A 303 9.87 21.02 -8.72
C PRO A 303 10.88 20.21 -7.91
N CYS A 304 10.86 18.88 -8.05
CA CYS A 304 11.78 17.99 -7.35
C CYS A 304 13.13 17.79 -8.06
N GLY A 305 13.13 17.74 -9.40
CA GLY A 305 14.27 17.30 -10.21
C GLY A 305 15.09 18.43 -10.85
N ASN A 306 14.44 19.54 -11.21
CA ASN A 306 15.08 20.63 -11.97
C ASN A 306 15.87 21.58 -11.07
N LYS A 307 16.92 21.09 -10.41
CA LYS A 307 17.74 21.90 -9.49
C LYS A 307 18.43 23.06 -10.21
N LEU A 308 18.40 24.25 -9.62
CA LEU A 308 19.04 25.44 -10.20
C LEU A 308 20.49 25.63 -9.71
N PRO A 309 21.39 26.18 -10.54
CA PRO A 309 22.76 26.48 -10.13
C PRO A 309 22.81 27.44 -8.94
N GLY A 310 23.61 27.11 -7.92
CA GLY A 310 23.81 27.95 -6.74
C GLY A 310 22.64 27.98 -5.75
N GLU A 311 21.59 27.16 -5.96
CA GLU A 311 20.52 27.03 -4.99
C GLU A 311 21.03 26.42 -3.66
N LYS A 312 20.47 26.86 -2.53
CA LYS A 312 20.78 26.25 -1.23
C LYS A 312 20.27 24.80 -1.20
N LYS A 313 21.04 23.90 -0.60
CA LYS A 313 20.62 22.51 -0.37
C LYS A 313 19.42 22.49 0.58
N MET A 314 18.33 21.84 0.16
CA MET A 314 17.14 21.65 0.98
C MET A 314 17.32 20.46 1.93
N ASP A 315 16.69 20.53 3.11
CA ASP A 315 16.64 19.41 4.07
C ASP A 315 15.17 19.14 4.49
N PRO A 316 14.54 18.04 4.04
CA PRO A 316 15.11 17.02 3.15
C PRO A 316 15.26 17.52 1.72
N GLU A 317 16.10 16.88 0.93
CA GLU A 317 16.29 17.25 -0.47
C GLU A 317 15.04 16.93 -1.31
N ARG A 318 14.43 15.76 -1.08
CA ARG A 318 13.13 15.35 -1.63
C ARG A 318 12.31 14.62 -0.57
N MET A 319 10.99 14.70 -0.70
CA MET A 319 10.03 14.00 0.14
C MET A 319 9.28 12.95 -0.68
N HIS A 320 9.25 11.74 -0.15
CA HIS A 320 8.62 10.57 -0.72
C HIS A 320 7.56 10.06 0.25
N ALA A 321 6.40 9.68 -0.27
CA ALA A 321 5.41 8.91 0.45
C ALA A 321 5.28 7.54 -0.22
N SER A 322 5.24 6.48 0.58
CA SER A 322 5.08 5.11 0.09
C SER A 322 4.02 4.36 0.88
N ASP A 323 3.20 3.61 0.16
CA ASP A 323 2.13 2.82 0.77
C ASP A 323 1.66 1.68 -0.14
N GLY A 324 0.84 0.77 0.40
CA GLY A 324 0.21 -0.33 -0.33
C GLY A 324 -1.29 -0.14 -0.55
N ASN A 325 -1.83 -0.83 -1.55
CA ASN A 325 -3.27 -0.95 -1.77
C ASN A 325 -3.60 -2.33 -2.34
N GLU A 326 -4.62 -2.97 -1.76
CA GLU A 326 -5.10 -4.28 -2.18
C GLU A 326 -6.23 -4.23 -3.21
N SER A 327 -6.53 -3.08 -3.80
CA SER A 327 -7.67 -2.95 -4.72
C SER A 327 -7.38 -3.57 -6.10
N GLN A 328 -6.14 -3.48 -6.59
CA GLN A 328 -5.71 -3.98 -7.90
C GLN A 328 -5.41 -5.49 -7.84
N LYS A 329 -6.39 -6.31 -7.44
CA LYS A 329 -6.20 -7.78 -7.40
C LYS A 329 -6.36 -8.39 -8.78
N ARG A 330 -5.60 -9.45 -9.06
CA ARG A 330 -5.71 -10.29 -10.27
C ARG A 330 -5.78 -11.75 -9.86
N LEU A 331 -6.77 -12.48 -10.36
CA LEU A 331 -6.95 -13.91 -10.06
C LEU A 331 -5.77 -14.75 -10.54
N LEU A 332 -5.46 -15.81 -9.79
CA LEU A 332 -4.32 -16.70 -10.05
C LEU A 332 -4.40 -17.36 -11.44
N ASN A 333 -5.57 -17.87 -11.80
CA ASN A 333 -5.80 -18.63 -13.03
C ASN A 333 -6.26 -17.77 -14.23
N SER A 334 -6.29 -16.43 -14.08
CA SER A 334 -6.69 -15.53 -15.17
C SER A 334 -5.60 -15.36 -16.20
N GLY A 335 -6.00 -15.33 -17.48
CA GLY A 335 -5.11 -15.08 -18.61
C GLY A 335 -3.99 -16.09 -18.80
N HIS A 336 -4.17 -17.35 -18.37
CA HIS A 336 -3.17 -18.42 -18.51
C HIS A 336 -2.81 -18.75 -19.97
N THR A 337 -3.64 -18.32 -20.93
CA THR A 337 -3.40 -18.46 -22.37
C THR A 337 -2.63 -17.29 -22.99
N ASP A 338 -2.26 -16.27 -22.21
CA ASP A 338 -1.50 -15.10 -22.66
C ASP A 338 -0.14 -15.09 -21.96
N HIS A 339 0.88 -15.55 -22.70
CA HIS A 339 2.26 -15.70 -22.22
C HIS A 339 3.13 -14.49 -22.56
N ARG A 340 2.54 -13.35 -22.96
CA ARG A 340 3.32 -12.15 -23.23
C ARG A 340 3.86 -11.58 -21.92
N ASP A 341 5.17 -11.37 -21.87
CA ASP A 341 5.80 -10.57 -20.83
C ASP A 341 5.97 -9.14 -21.33
N LEU A 342 5.26 -8.20 -20.71
CA LEU A 342 5.50 -6.78 -20.94
C LEU A 342 6.70 -6.37 -20.09
N LEU A 343 7.81 -5.97 -20.72
CA LEU A 343 8.85 -5.22 -20.02
C LEU A 343 8.21 -3.96 -19.45
N PRO A 344 8.05 -3.87 -18.12
CA PRO A 344 7.34 -2.76 -17.55
C PRO A 344 8.20 -1.49 -17.66
N PRO A 345 7.59 -0.30 -17.67
CA PRO A 345 8.33 0.96 -17.59
C PRO A 345 9.33 0.97 -16.42
N THR A 346 10.38 1.77 -16.52
CA THR A 346 11.49 1.84 -15.54
C THR A 346 11.08 2.24 -14.12
N PHE A 347 9.87 2.78 -13.93
CA PHE A 347 9.31 3.05 -12.61
C PHE A 347 8.68 1.83 -11.94
N TRP A 348 8.53 0.70 -12.63
CA TRP A 348 8.18 -0.56 -12.00
C TRP A 348 9.42 -1.21 -11.39
N ILE A 349 9.34 -1.59 -10.11
CA ILE A 349 10.37 -2.38 -9.46
C ILE A 349 10.04 -3.86 -9.70
N SER A 350 11.05 -4.61 -10.16
CA SER A 350 10.88 -6.01 -10.52
C SER A 350 10.59 -6.88 -9.29
N PRO A 351 9.81 -7.96 -9.42
CA PRO A 351 9.63 -8.91 -8.32
C PRO A 351 10.96 -9.44 -7.77
N GLU A 352 11.96 -9.63 -8.64
CA GLU A 352 13.30 -10.09 -8.29
C GLU A 352 14.03 -9.08 -7.40
N ASP A 353 13.89 -7.78 -7.68
CA ASP A 353 14.46 -6.72 -6.86
C ASP A 353 13.77 -6.60 -5.49
N VAL A 354 12.45 -6.80 -5.44
CA VAL A 354 11.68 -6.81 -4.19
C VAL A 354 12.04 -8.02 -3.33
N ASP A 355 12.18 -9.19 -3.94
CA ASP A 355 12.39 -10.44 -3.22
C ASP A 355 13.80 -10.59 -2.63
N LYS A 356 14.76 -9.72 -3.02
CA LYS A 356 16.03 -9.53 -2.29
C LYS A 356 15.81 -9.29 -0.79
N PHE A 357 14.69 -8.65 -0.42
CA PHE A 357 14.36 -8.28 0.95
C PHE A 357 13.36 -9.23 1.62
N ALA A 358 12.88 -10.28 0.95
CA ALA A 358 11.78 -11.13 1.42
C ALA A 358 12.07 -11.81 2.78
N ASP A 359 13.34 -12.15 3.03
CA ASP A 359 13.76 -12.89 4.22
C ASP A 359 14.45 -12.04 5.30
N GLU A 360 14.70 -10.75 5.04
CA GLU A 360 15.39 -9.87 5.98
C GLU A 360 14.61 -9.65 7.28
N VAL A 361 13.27 -9.76 7.22
CA VAL A 361 12.39 -9.58 8.39
C VAL A 361 12.02 -10.92 9.06
N LYS A 362 11.91 -12.01 8.29
CA LYS A 362 11.53 -13.35 8.79
C LYS A 362 12.58 -14.01 9.69
N ARG A 363 13.85 -13.61 9.58
CA ARG A 363 14.94 -14.10 10.46
C ARG A 363 14.68 -13.87 11.96
N ARG A 364 13.73 -12.99 12.32
CA ARG A 364 13.42 -12.64 13.71
C ARG A 364 12.53 -13.64 14.45
N ASP A 365 11.66 -14.39 13.75
CA ASP A 365 10.71 -15.31 14.41
C ASP A 365 11.27 -16.70 14.70
N LYS A 366 12.34 -17.12 14.02
CA LYS A 366 12.97 -18.43 14.25
C LYS A 366 13.97 -18.44 15.43
N GLY A 367 14.30 -17.27 15.98
CA GLY A 367 15.30 -17.11 17.04
C GLY A 367 14.74 -16.67 18.39
N LYS A 368 13.87 -17.49 19.02
CA LYS A 368 13.64 -17.61 20.48
C LYS A 368 12.28 -18.29 20.78
N LYS A 369 12.17 -19.60 20.54
CA LYS A 369 11.28 -20.45 21.36
C LYS A 369 12.05 -20.88 22.61
N LYS A 370 12.29 -19.94 23.53
CA LYS A 370 12.61 -20.31 24.91
C LYS A 370 11.27 -20.58 25.60
N LYS A 371 11.12 -21.75 26.23
CA LYS A 371 9.99 -22.08 27.10
C LYS A 371 9.80 -20.91 28.10
N LYS A 372 8.75 -20.10 27.94
CA LYS A 372 8.38 -19.10 28.94
C LYS A 372 7.82 -19.86 30.15
N THR A 373 8.52 -19.78 31.28
CA THR A 373 7.94 -20.03 32.60
C THR A 373 6.99 -18.87 32.93
N GLU A 374 5.87 -19.14 33.57
CA GLU A 374 4.72 -18.23 33.80
C GLU A 374 5.00 -16.97 34.66
N GLU A 375 6.26 -16.60 34.92
CA GLU A 375 6.63 -15.45 35.75
C GLU A 375 7.42 -14.35 35.02
N GLU A 376 7.68 -14.48 33.72
CA GLU A 376 8.20 -13.38 32.91
C GLU A 376 7.03 -12.54 32.38
N GLU A 377 6.64 -11.52 33.17
CA GLU A 377 5.78 -10.41 32.76
C GLU A 377 6.14 -9.95 31.34
N GLU A 378 5.14 -9.82 30.45
CA GLU A 378 5.33 -9.27 29.12
C GLU A 378 6.05 -7.92 29.22
N GLU A 379 7.33 -7.89 28.82
CA GLU A 379 8.02 -6.63 28.56
C GLU A 379 7.17 -5.86 27.53
N ASP A 380 6.62 -4.71 27.95
CA ASP A 380 6.13 -3.67 27.04
C ASP A 380 7.34 -3.23 26.21
N ASP A 381 7.55 -3.89 25.08
CA ASP A 381 8.65 -3.69 24.14
C ASP A 381 8.58 -2.32 23.43
N GLY A 382 7.68 -1.44 23.88
CA GLY A 382 7.56 -0.08 23.40
C GLY A 382 7.01 0.00 21.98
N VAL A 383 6.48 -1.10 21.44
CA VAL A 383 5.87 -1.14 20.10
C VAL A 383 4.63 -0.25 20.05
N CYS A 384 4.43 0.46 18.94
CA CYS A 384 3.27 1.33 18.77
C CYS A 384 2.00 0.48 18.54
N PRO A 385 0.84 0.79 19.14
CA PRO A 385 -0.41 0.07 18.90
C PRO A 385 -0.88 0.04 17.43
N SER A 386 -0.50 1.02 16.61
CA SER A 386 -0.72 1.00 15.15
C SER A 386 0.07 -0.12 14.46
N VAL A 387 1.28 -0.40 14.95
CA VAL A 387 2.09 -1.55 14.52
C VAL A 387 1.45 -2.86 14.96
N GLN A 388 0.79 -2.90 16.14
CA GLN A 388 0.02 -4.06 16.56
C GLN A 388 -1.24 -4.25 15.72
N THR A 389 -1.86 -3.17 15.25
CA THR A 389 -3.01 -3.22 14.32
C THR A 389 -2.55 -3.72 12.95
N TRP A 390 -1.49 -3.15 12.39
CA TRP A 390 -0.87 -3.62 11.14
C TRP A 390 -0.43 -5.08 11.25
N LYS A 391 0.12 -5.51 12.40
CA LYS A 391 0.43 -6.92 12.67
C LYS A 391 -0.82 -7.79 12.85
N ALA A 392 -1.90 -7.29 13.44
CA ALA A 392 -3.12 -8.05 13.72
C ALA A 392 -4.03 -8.19 12.49
N GLU A 393 -4.18 -7.14 11.68
CA GLU A 393 -4.82 -7.19 10.36
C GLU A 393 -4.04 -8.10 9.40
N ARG A 394 -2.71 -8.20 9.57
CA ARG A 394 -1.87 -9.18 8.86
C ARG A 394 -1.87 -10.59 9.45
N ALA A 395 -2.11 -10.76 10.74
CA ALA A 395 -2.33 -12.07 11.33
C ALA A 395 -3.69 -12.64 10.88
N GLN A 396 -4.66 -11.79 10.54
CA GLN A 396 -5.87 -12.21 9.82
C GLN A 396 -5.61 -12.58 8.35
N ALA A 397 -4.42 -12.26 7.80
CA ALA A 397 -3.95 -12.82 6.53
C ALA A 397 -3.38 -14.25 6.67
N GLU A 398 -3.58 -14.90 7.84
CA GLU A 398 -3.54 -16.35 7.97
C GLU A 398 -4.80 -17.03 7.39
N ASP A 399 -5.74 -16.29 6.79
CA ASP A 399 -6.65 -16.88 5.82
C ASP A 399 -5.87 -17.15 4.51
N VAL A 400 -5.13 -18.26 4.52
CA VAL A 400 -4.44 -18.83 3.33
C VAL A 400 -5.39 -18.93 2.13
N ALA A 401 -6.70 -18.98 2.36
CA ALA A 401 -7.74 -18.94 1.34
C ALA A 401 -7.75 -17.64 0.51
N TYR A 402 -7.54 -16.47 1.11
CA TYR A 402 -7.64 -15.18 0.42
C TYR A 402 -6.47 -14.91 -0.54
N THR A 403 -5.24 -15.20 -0.11
CA THR A 403 -4.03 -15.04 -0.96
C THR A 403 -3.86 -16.18 -1.97
N ALA A 404 -4.53 -17.32 -1.78
CA ALA A 404 -4.52 -18.43 -2.73
C ALA A 404 -5.28 -18.13 -4.03
N ILE A 405 -6.30 -17.27 -3.99
CA ILE A 405 -7.17 -16.99 -5.15
C ILE A 405 -6.54 -15.94 -6.09
N PHE A 406 -5.72 -15.03 -5.58
CA PHE A 406 -5.14 -13.92 -6.34
C PHE A 406 -3.63 -14.10 -6.56
N LYS A 407 -3.15 -14.00 -7.80
CA LYS A 407 -1.69 -13.94 -8.06
C LYS A 407 -1.13 -12.59 -7.62
N GLN A 408 -1.75 -11.51 -8.08
CA GLN A 408 -1.48 -10.16 -7.60
C GLN A 408 -2.57 -9.80 -6.61
N THR A 409 -2.18 -9.51 -5.38
CA THR A 409 -3.08 -9.09 -4.29
C THR A 409 -3.26 -7.58 -4.25
N GLY A 410 -2.44 -6.82 -4.99
CA GLY A 410 -2.46 -5.37 -5.01
C GLY A 410 -1.20 -4.76 -5.61
N VAL A 411 -0.98 -3.48 -5.30
CA VAL A 411 0.22 -2.73 -5.66
C VAL A 411 0.79 -2.01 -4.45
N TYR A 412 2.10 -1.85 -4.41
CA TYR A 412 2.79 -0.95 -3.49
C TYR A 412 3.42 0.17 -4.30
N LEU A 413 3.26 1.43 -3.91
CA LEU A 413 3.78 2.56 -4.69
C LEU A 413 4.55 3.55 -3.82
N CYS A 414 5.40 4.33 -4.49
CA CYS A 414 6.10 5.47 -3.97
C CYS A 414 5.85 6.69 -4.86
N SER A 415 5.57 7.84 -4.27
CA SER A 415 5.37 9.09 -4.99
C SER A 415 6.03 10.26 -4.27
N CYS A 416 6.41 11.28 -5.04
CA CYS A 416 6.89 12.54 -4.45
C CYS A 416 5.72 13.32 -3.83
N ARG A 417 6.03 14.35 -3.02
CA ARG A 417 5.01 15.22 -2.40
C ARG A 417 4.02 15.85 -3.40
N HIS A 418 4.42 16.05 -4.65
CA HIS A 418 3.58 16.61 -5.72
C HIS A 418 2.65 15.58 -6.37
N GLY A 419 2.74 14.30 -5.99
CA GLY A 419 1.88 13.22 -6.45
C GLY A 419 2.25 12.61 -7.79
N ILE A 420 3.49 12.80 -8.24
CA ILE A 420 4.07 12.03 -9.34
C ILE A 420 4.55 10.69 -8.78
N VAL A 421 4.06 9.59 -9.35
CA VAL A 421 4.50 8.23 -9.00
C VAL A 421 5.93 8.05 -9.49
N GLU A 422 6.83 7.74 -8.56
CA GLU A 422 8.25 7.52 -8.83
C GLU A 422 8.53 6.03 -8.99
N PHE A 423 7.91 5.19 -8.15
CA PHE A 423 8.05 3.74 -8.19
C PHE A 423 6.72 3.02 -7.93
N ILE A 424 6.54 1.84 -8.52
CA ILE A 424 5.43 0.93 -8.23
C ILE A 424 5.88 -0.53 -8.29
N GLU A 425 5.30 -1.37 -7.43
CA GLU A 425 5.66 -2.77 -7.29
C GLU A 425 4.40 -3.62 -7.22
N GLN A 426 4.49 -4.86 -7.70
CA GLN A 426 3.40 -5.82 -7.61
C GLN A 426 3.40 -6.49 -6.23
N MET A 427 2.27 -6.46 -5.54
CA MET A 427 2.07 -7.33 -4.38
C MET A 427 1.68 -8.72 -4.87
N ILE A 428 2.59 -9.69 -4.75
CA ILE A 428 2.41 -11.06 -5.26
C ILE A 428 2.08 -11.97 -4.09
N GLN A 429 0.88 -12.56 -4.13
CA GLN A 429 0.38 -13.56 -3.15
C GLN A 429 0.69 -13.20 -1.69
N SER A 430 0.58 -11.92 -1.35
CA SER A 430 0.89 -11.42 0.00
C SER A 430 0.19 -10.09 0.27
N GLY A 431 -0.13 -9.81 1.53
CA GLY A 431 -0.46 -8.44 1.95
C GLY A 431 0.79 -7.55 2.00
N GLU A 432 0.67 -6.33 2.51
CA GLU A 432 1.75 -5.31 2.48
C GLU A 432 2.99 -5.67 3.32
N GLN A 433 3.92 -6.46 2.78
CA GLN A 433 5.13 -6.88 3.47
C GLN A 433 6.18 -5.78 3.54
N ALA A 434 7.00 -5.82 4.60
CA ALA A 434 8.09 -4.86 4.77
C ALA A 434 9.10 -4.86 3.61
N LYS A 435 9.19 -5.96 2.84
CA LYS A 435 10.05 -6.06 1.65
C LYS A 435 9.75 -4.99 0.60
N TYR A 436 8.49 -4.58 0.44
CA TYR A 436 8.10 -3.55 -0.53
C TYR A 436 8.66 -2.18 -0.13
N CYS A 437 8.50 -1.80 1.14
CA CYS A 437 9.10 -0.56 1.63
C CYS A 437 10.64 -0.60 1.62
N LEU A 438 11.25 -1.78 1.83
CA LEU A 438 12.71 -1.93 1.73
C LEU A 438 13.19 -1.75 0.29
N ALA A 439 12.48 -2.29 -0.70
CA ALA A 439 12.80 -2.12 -2.11
C ALA A 439 12.65 -0.65 -2.56
N VAL A 440 11.58 0.03 -2.14
CA VAL A 440 11.45 1.49 -2.33
C VAL A 440 12.59 2.26 -1.67
N ALA A 441 12.96 1.94 -0.42
CA ALA A 441 14.06 2.60 0.27
C ALA A 441 15.41 2.36 -0.45
N ASP A 442 15.65 1.16 -0.97
CA ASP A 442 16.84 0.84 -1.76
C ASP A 442 16.95 1.71 -3.02
N ARG A 443 15.83 1.85 -3.77
CA ARG A 443 15.76 2.69 -4.97
C ARG A 443 15.93 4.17 -4.67
N ILE A 444 15.35 4.67 -3.57
CA ILE A 444 15.57 6.06 -3.11
C ILE A 444 17.04 6.30 -2.83
N LEU A 445 17.68 5.40 -2.08
CA LEU A 445 19.10 5.49 -1.71
C LEU A 445 20.03 5.34 -2.93
N GLU A 446 19.64 4.57 -3.95
CA GLU A 446 20.40 4.38 -5.19
C GLU A 446 20.31 5.59 -6.12
N ILE A 447 19.09 6.11 -6.34
CA ILE A 447 18.84 7.11 -7.39
C ILE A 447 19.05 8.54 -6.88
N TYR A 448 18.53 8.86 -5.69
CA TYR A 448 18.49 10.24 -5.19
C TYR A 448 19.63 10.54 -4.21
N GLY A 449 20.17 9.51 -3.56
CA GLY A 449 21.34 9.65 -2.69
C GLY A 449 21.01 10.24 -1.33
N GLU A 450 21.64 11.36 -0.99
CA GLU A 450 21.66 11.90 0.38
C GLU A 450 20.41 12.72 0.76
N ASP A 451 20.13 12.79 2.07
CA ASP A 451 19.16 13.71 2.68
C ASP A 451 17.71 13.55 2.17
N GLN A 452 17.34 12.33 1.79
CA GLN A 452 15.99 11.99 1.37
C GLN A 452 15.08 11.75 2.59
N LEU A 453 13.77 11.94 2.40
CA LEU A 453 12.75 11.62 3.40
C LEU A 453 11.72 10.64 2.82
N LEU A 454 11.50 9.53 3.52
CA LEU A 454 10.47 8.54 3.23
C LEU A 454 9.39 8.55 4.30
N ALA A 455 8.14 8.70 3.89
CA ALA A 455 6.97 8.65 4.75
C ALA A 455 6.11 7.43 4.46
N THR A 456 5.65 6.79 5.53
CA THR A 456 4.77 5.63 5.51
C THR A 456 3.98 5.59 6.82
N ASP A 457 2.76 5.06 6.80
CA ASP A 457 1.90 4.82 7.95
C ASP A 457 2.59 4.22 9.17
N ILE A 458 3.56 3.34 8.91
CA ILE A 458 4.32 2.61 9.92
C ILE A 458 5.76 3.11 10.03
N GLY A 459 6.04 4.34 9.61
CA GLY A 459 7.38 4.94 9.59
C GLY A 459 8.17 4.78 10.87
N CYS A 460 7.52 4.86 12.04
CA CYS A 460 8.16 4.65 13.33
C CYS A 460 8.77 3.24 13.49
N SER A 461 8.12 2.22 12.93
CA SER A 461 8.61 0.83 12.93
C SER A 461 9.51 0.58 11.72
N MET A 462 9.14 1.12 10.56
CA MET A 462 9.87 0.93 9.32
C MET A 462 11.29 1.48 9.40
N LYS A 463 11.48 2.61 10.10
CA LYS A 463 12.78 3.16 10.44
C LYS A 463 13.70 2.12 11.10
N GLU A 464 13.18 1.38 12.09
CA GLU A 464 13.94 0.33 12.78
C GLU A 464 14.12 -0.92 11.91
N THR A 465 13.16 -1.22 11.04
CA THR A 465 13.27 -2.30 10.06
C THR A 465 14.41 -2.03 9.07
N ILE A 466 14.42 -0.87 8.42
CA ILE A 466 15.48 -0.46 7.47
C ILE A 466 16.84 -0.45 8.16
N LYS A 467 16.92 0.12 9.37
CA LYS A 467 18.17 0.17 10.15
C LYS A 467 18.77 -1.22 10.44
N LYS A 468 17.93 -2.25 10.58
CA LYS A 468 18.35 -3.63 10.88
C LYS A 468 18.49 -4.51 9.64
N SER A 469 18.10 -3.98 8.49
CA SER A 469 18.20 -4.59 7.17
C SER A 469 19.60 -4.39 6.59
N SER A 470 19.88 -5.03 5.44
CA SER A 470 21.09 -4.76 4.65
C SER A 470 21.27 -3.27 4.29
N LEU A 471 20.20 -2.48 4.31
CA LEU A 471 20.21 -1.05 4.01
C LEU A 471 20.67 -0.16 5.17
N GLY A 472 20.82 -0.69 6.39
CA GLY A 472 21.06 0.12 7.59
C GLY A 472 22.29 1.03 7.51
N ASN A 473 23.39 0.55 6.94
CA ASN A 473 24.60 1.35 6.75
C ASN A 473 24.39 2.46 5.73
N ARG A 474 23.75 2.16 4.58
CA ARG A 474 23.46 3.16 3.54
C ARG A 474 22.47 4.21 4.05
N MET A 475 21.44 3.80 4.80
CA MET A 475 20.51 4.71 5.46
C MET A 475 21.23 5.71 6.36
N ALA A 476 22.21 5.24 7.16
CA ALA A 476 22.98 6.11 8.04
C ALA A 476 23.92 7.06 7.26
N THR A 477 24.67 6.54 6.28
CA THR A 477 25.61 7.33 5.47
C THR A 477 24.92 8.39 4.63
N LEU A 478 23.83 8.00 3.94
CA LEU A 478 23.04 8.88 3.08
C LEU A 478 21.96 9.65 3.84
N ARG A 479 21.86 9.46 5.16
CA ARG A 479 20.98 10.24 6.06
C ARG A 479 19.50 10.18 5.67
N LEU A 480 19.02 9.02 5.21
CA LEU A 480 17.61 8.79 4.92
C LEU A 480 16.77 8.94 6.19
N ARG A 481 15.82 9.89 6.18
CA ARG A 481 14.86 10.08 7.26
C ARG A 481 13.58 9.30 6.95
N VAL A 482 13.09 8.58 7.95
CA VAL A 482 11.83 7.83 7.86
C VAL A 482 10.85 8.38 8.89
N VAL A 483 9.66 8.76 8.43
CA VAL A 483 8.63 9.45 9.24
C VAL A 483 7.26 8.82 9.06
N VAL A 484 6.31 9.17 9.93
CA VAL A 484 4.91 8.74 9.80
C VAL A 484 4.12 9.84 9.07
N ASN A 485 3.21 9.47 8.17
CA ASN A 485 2.33 10.44 7.53
C ASN A 485 1.41 11.13 8.56
N ALA A 486 0.91 12.34 8.29
CA ALA A 486 0.24 13.15 9.31
C ALA A 486 -1.13 12.60 9.73
N PHE A 487 -1.94 12.08 8.81
CA PHE A 487 -3.26 11.52 9.12
C PHE A 487 -3.14 10.29 10.01
N HIS A 488 -2.24 9.38 9.64
CA HIS A 488 -1.96 8.18 10.43
C HIS A 488 -1.22 8.53 11.73
N GLY A 489 -0.36 9.54 11.71
CA GLY A 489 0.44 10.00 12.84
C GLY A 489 -0.39 10.25 14.10
N TRP A 490 -1.57 10.86 14.00
CA TRP A 490 -2.44 11.10 15.16
C TRP A 490 -3.04 9.84 15.78
N ALA A 491 -3.19 8.77 14.99
CA ALA A 491 -3.66 7.48 15.49
C ALA A 491 -2.57 6.74 16.30
N HIS A 492 -1.30 7.12 16.16
CA HIS A 492 -0.21 6.54 16.96
C HIS A 492 -0.26 7.05 18.42
N LYS A 493 0.39 6.33 19.33
CA LYS A 493 0.55 6.78 20.73
C LYS A 493 1.29 8.11 20.78
N ARG A 494 0.96 8.99 21.75
CA ARG A 494 1.58 10.32 21.87
C ARG A 494 3.10 10.27 21.72
N GLU A 495 3.73 9.38 22.47
CA GLU A 495 5.17 9.23 22.45
C GLU A 495 5.72 9.05 21.02
N CYS A 496 5.06 8.23 20.20
CA CYS A 496 5.42 8.05 18.79
C CYS A 496 5.24 9.36 18.01
N GLN A 497 4.15 10.08 18.24
CA GLN A 497 3.87 11.37 17.60
C GLN A 497 5.02 12.36 17.85
N LEU A 498 5.50 12.47 19.09
CA LEU A 498 6.57 13.39 19.46
C LEU A 498 7.86 13.19 18.67
N TYR A 499 8.13 11.97 18.18
CA TYR A 499 9.35 11.65 17.44
C TYR A 499 9.16 11.46 15.94
N ASN A 500 7.93 11.20 15.47
CA ASN A 500 7.71 10.78 14.09
C ASN A 500 6.61 11.56 13.36
N HIS A 501 5.82 12.37 14.06
CA HIS A 501 4.75 13.15 13.42
C HIS A 501 5.32 14.39 12.71
N PRO A 502 4.91 14.70 11.46
CA PRO A 502 5.46 15.79 10.66
C PRO A 502 5.48 17.15 11.36
N LEU A 503 4.40 17.49 12.08
CA LEU A 503 4.31 18.70 12.90
C LEU A 503 5.54 18.95 13.81
N PHE A 504 6.08 17.91 14.44
CA PHE A 504 7.19 18.04 15.41
C PHE A 504 8.58 17.84 14.79
N LEU A 505 8.64 17.67 13.45
CA LEU A 505 9.85 17.40 12.71
C LEU A 505 10.17 18.55 11.75
N LYS A 506 11.42 19.02 11.77
CA LYS A 506 11.90 20.09 10.88
C LYS A 506 12.03 19.61 9.44
N GLY A 507 11.74 20.50 8.50
CA GLY A 507 11.99 20.35 7.07
C GLY A 507 10.79 19.87 6.25
N LEU A 508 9.74 19.35 6.91
CA LEU A 508 8.55 18.81 6.23
C LEU A 508 7.58 19.88 5.73
N GLY A 509 7.75 21.14 6.15
CA GLY A 509 6.78 22.17 5.84
C GLY A 509 5.41 21.83 6.41
N ILE A 510 4.35 22.16 5.67
CA ILE A 510 2.96 21.85 6.06
C ILE A 510 2.47 20.49 5.53
N GLU A 511 3.35 19.68 4.96
CA GLU A 511 2.91 18.45 4.28
C GLU A 511 2.37 17.39 5.21
N ASP A 512 1.28 16.79 4.75
CA ASP A 512 0.67 15.61 5.36
C ASP A 512 1.31 14.30 4.89
N LEU A 513 1.90 14.31 3.69
CA LEU A 513 2.48 13.15 2.99
C LEU A 513 1.45 12.03 2.69
N GLU A 514 0.16 12.38 2.62
CA GLU A 514 -0.96 11.45 2.33
C GLU A 514 -1.27 11.37 0.83
N VAL A 515 -0.24 11.43 0.00
CA VAL A 515 -0.41 11.49 -1.45
C VAL A 515 -0.75 10.12 -2.06
N CYS A 516 -0.32 9.03 -1.44
CA CYS A 516 -0.63 7.67 -1.88
C CYS A 516 -2.13 7.38 -1.90
N GLU A 517 -2.86 7.76 -0.84
CA GLU A 517 -4.31 7.57 -0.74
C GLU A 517 -5.08 8.23 -1.88
N ARG A 518 -4.65 9.43 -2.29
CA ARG A 518 -5.23 10.14 -3.44
C ARG A 518 -4.96 9.43 -4.76
N ILE A 519 -3.78 8.83 -4.91
CA ILE A 519 -3.41 8.03 -6.09
C ILE A 519 -4.22 6.73 -6.10
N PHE A 520 -4.36 6.06 -4.96
CA PHE A 520 -5.15 4.84 -4.83
C PHE A 520 -6.62 5.04 -5.12
N SER A 521 -7.21 6.14 -4.66
CA SER A 521 -8.59 6.51 -5.00
C SER A 521 -8.80 6.57 -6.52
N SER A 522 -7.82 7.08 -7.27
CA SER A 522 -7.88 7.11 -8.73
C SER A 522 -7.65 5.71 -9.34
N LEU A 523 -6.66 4.96 -8.83
CA LEU A 523 -6.34 3.60 -9.30
C LEU A 523 -7.46 2.58 -9.05
N ASN A 524 -8.35 2.81 -8.09
CA ASN A 524 -9.47 1.92 -7.83
C ASN A 524 -10.41 1.79 -9.04
N GLY A 525 -10.48 2.81 -9.90
CA GLY A 525 -11.21 2.73 -11.18
C GLY A 525 -10.63 1.71 -12.18
N VAL A 526 -9.41 1.21 -11.96
CA VAL A 526 -8.76 0.17 -12.79
C VAL A 526 -9.09 -1.24 -12.29
N ALA A 527 -9.60 -1.38 -11.05
CA ALA A 527 -9.65 -2.65 -10.33
C ALA A 527 -10.51 -3.74 -11.01
N HIS A 528 -11.65 -3.39 -11.61
CA HIS A 528 -12.50 -4.33 -12.35
C HIS A 528 -11.85 -4.75 -13.67
N ALA A 529 -11.14 -3.84 -14.35
CA ALA A 529 -10.49 -4.10 -15.63
C ALA A 529 -9.31 -5.07 -15.50
N VAL A 530 -8.68 -5.14 -14.33
CA VAL A 530 -7.50 -6.00 -14.09
C VAL A 530 -7.82 -7.30 -13.36
N ARG A 531 -9.03 -7.45 -12.80
CA ARG A 531 -9.42 -8.62 -11.97
C ARG A 531 -9.23 -9.97 -12.67
N HIS A 532 -9.66 -10.02 -13.93
CA HIS A 532 -9.66 -11.20 -14.79
C HIS A 532 -8.65 -11.08 -15.94
N ALA A 533 -7.76 -10.09 -15.88
CA ALA A 533 -6.80 -9.82 -16.94
C ALA A 533 -5.63 -10.83 -16.95
N SER A 534 -4.96 -10.96 -18.10
CA SER A 534 -3.62 -11.54 -18.15
C SER A 534 -2.62 -10.65 -17.38
N HIS A 535 -1.44 -11.19 -17.09
CA HIS A 535 -0.39 -10.39 -16.46
C HIS A 535 0.06 -9.23 -17.36
N PHE A 536 0.17 -9.46 -18.67
CA PHE A 536 0.40 -8.43 -19.67
C PHE A 536 -0.59 -7.25 -19.54
N HIS A 537 -1.89 -7.55 -19.56
CA HIS A 537 -2.94 -6.53 -19.47
C HIS A 537 -3.01 -5.86 -18.09
N TYR A 538 -2.68 -6.59 -17.02
CA TYR A 538 -2.56 -6.03 -15.67
C TYR A 538 -1.55 -4.88 -15.64
N ILE A 539 -0.33 -5.11 -16.13
CA ILE A 539 0.72 -4.09 -16.18
C ILE A 539 0.34 -2.98 -17.16
N GLN A 540 -0.18 -3.32 -18.34
CA GLN A 540 -0.51 -2.35 -19.38
C GLN A 540 -1.61 -1.37 -18.92
N PHE A 541 -2.67 -1.85 -18.27
CA PHE A 541 -3.79 -1.00 -17.87
C PHE A 541 -3.46 -0.12 -16.67
N ILE A 542 -2.69 -0.63 -15.70
CA ILE A 542 -2.21 0.20 -14.58
C ILE A 542 -1.26 1.27 -15.11
N THR A 543 -0.31 0.90 -15.98
CA THR A 543 0.64 1.85 -16.58
C THR A 543 -0.08 2.95 -17.36
N LEU A 544 -1.05 2.59 -18.20
CA LEU A 544 -1.82 3.55 -18.98
C LEU A 544 -2.56 4.56 -18.09
N HIS A 545 -3.17 4.09 -16.99
CA HIS A 545 -3.85 4.96 -16.03
C HIS A 545 -2.87 5.91 -15.33
N LEU A 546 -1.71 5.39 -14.89
CA LEU A 546 -0.68 6.19 -14.24
C LEU A 546 -0.07 7.24 -15.19
N ASP A 547 0.03 6.94 -16.49
CA ASP A 547 0.44 7.92 -17.50
C ASP A 547 -0.55 9.08 -17.61
N GLY A 548 -1.86 8.79 -17.60
CA GLY A 548 -2.92 9.81 -17.55
C GLY A 548 -2.82 10.66 -16.28
N LEU A 549 -2.78 10.00 -15.12
CA LEU A 549 -2.65 10.67 -13.82
C LEU A 549 -1.41 11.56 -13.75
N ARG A 550 -0.28 11.11 -14.29
CA ARG A 550 0.96 11.91 -14.37
C ARG A 550 0.76 13.20 -15.17
N ARG A 551 0.05 13.15 -16.30
CA ARG A 551 -0.25 14.33 -17.12
C ARG A 551 -1.12 15.34 -16.36
N ASP A 552 -2.12 14.85 -15.62
CA ASP A 552 -2.98 15.70 -14.80
C ASP A 552 -2.19 16.33 -13.64
N LYS A 553 -1.34 15.54 -12.97
CA LYS A 553 -0.50 16.01 -11.88
C LYS A 553 0.52 17.04 -12.34
N TYR A 554 1.15 16.83 -13.51
CA TYR A 554 2.01 17.81 -14.13
C TYR A 554 1.27 19.15 -14.31
N GLY A 555 0.10 19.13 -14.97
CA GLY A 555 -0.73 20.33 -15.18
C GLY A 555 -1.19 21.02 -13.89
N ALA A 556 -1.22 20.31 -12.76
CA ALA A 556 -1.62 20.86 -11.46
C ALA A 556 -0.47 21.40 -10.59
N LEU A 557 0.80 21.24 -10.99
CA LEU A 557 1.97 21.57 -10.14
C LEU A 557 1.99 23.02 -9.64
N THR A 558 1.76 24.00 -10.51
CA THR A 558 1.76 25.42 -10.12
C THR A 558 0.55 25.80 -9.26
N LYS A 559 -0.61 25.16 -9.50
CA LYS A 559 -1.80 25.32 -8.65
C LYS A 559 -1.54 24.79 -7.24
N PHE A 560 -0.88 23.64 -7.13
CA PHE A 560 -0.42 23.08 -5.86
C PHE A 560 0.47 24.08 -5.10
N MET A 561 1.53 24.61 -5.75
CA MET A 561 2.44 25.57 -5.13
C MET A 561 1.73 26.87 -4.70
N ARG A 562 0.85 27.42 -5.54
CA ARG A 562 0.05 28.61 -5.21
C ARG A 562 -0.84 28.38 -3.99
N ASN A 563 -1.51 27.24 -3.93
CA ASN A 563 -2.42 26.91 -2.84
C ASN A 563 -1.65 26.74 -1.53
N ASN A 564 -0.51 26.03 -1.55
CA ASN A 564 0.34 25.87 -0.38
C ASN A 564 0.97 27.20 0.07
N HIS A 565 1.34 28.09 -0.86
CA HIS A 565 1.80 29.44 -0.53
C HIS A 565 0.74 30.21 0.26
N ARG A 566 -0.48 30.30 -0.28
CA ARG A 566 -1.61 30.98 0.37
C ARG A 566 -1.97 30.35 1.73
N GLN A 567 -1.98 29.03 1.79
CA GLN A 567 -2.24 28.29 3.02
C GLN A 567 -1.18 28.61 4.09
N SER A 568 0.10 28.63 3.71
CA SER A 568 1.21 28.92 4.61
C SER A 568 1.13 30.35 5.16
N ILE A 569 0.86 31.34 4.30
CA ILE A 569 0.67 32.74 4.73
C ILE A 569 -0.49 32.86 5.71
N LYS A 570 -1.63 32.18 5.45
CA LYS A 570 -2.77 32.15 6.37
C LYS A 570 -2.41 31.51 7.71
N ILE A 571 -1.73 30.36 7.70
CA ILE A 571 -1.27 29.67 8.92
C ILE A 571 -0.34 30.60 9.72
N ILE A 572 0.61 31.26 9.08
CA ILE A 572 1.51 32.20 9.75
C ILE A 572 0.71 33.35 10.37
N ALA A 573 -0.19 33.99 9.62
CA ALA A 573 -0.99 35.11 10.12
C ALA A 573 -1.86 34.71 11.32
N ASP A 574 -2.60 33.61 11.22
CA ASP A 574 -3.53 33.14 12.25
C ASP A 574 -2.78 32.74 13.53
N ASN A 575 -1.71 31.97 13.41
CA ASN A 575 -0.96 31.50 14.57
C ASN A 575 -0.09 32.61 15.19
N THR A 576 0.40 33.57 14.39
CA THR A 576 1.12 34.75 14.94
C THR A 576 0.20 35.56 15.82
N LYS A 577 -1.05 35.82 15.38
CA LYS A 577 -2.05 36.53 16.20
C LYS A 577 -2.38 35.78 17.49
N LEU A 578 -2.54 34.45 17.40
CA LEU A 578 -2.82 33.61 18.57
C LEU A 578 -1.67 33.66 19.59
N LEU A 579 -0.43 33.61 19.12
CA LEU A 579 0.76 33.60 19.98
C LEU A 579 1.11 34.98 20.53
N ALA A 580 0.76 36.08 19.84
CA ALA A 580 1.00 37.44 20.34
C ALA A 580 0.23 37.74 21.65
N ALA A 581 -0.88 37.04 21.90
CA ALA A 581 -1.65 37.15 23.14
C ALA A 581 -1.07 36.34 24.32
N ARG A 582 0.08 35.66 24.11
CA ARG A 582 0.71 34.75 25.07
C ARG A 582 1.96 35.39 25.68
N LYS A 583 2.29 34.99 26.91
CA LYS A 583 3.53 35.45 27.60
C LYS A 583 4.73 34.57 27.29
N GLU A 584 4.47 33.35 26.82
CA GLU A 584 5.48 32.34 26.56
C GLU A 584 6.21 32.60 25.25
N THR A 585 7.48 32.24 25.21
CA THR A 585 8.38 32.47 24.09
C THR A 585 8.58 31.22 23.25
N SER A 586 9.19 31.37 22.07
CA SER A 586 9.58 30.24 21.22
C SER A 586 10.47 29.22 21.96
N LYS A 587 11.33 29.68 22.88
CA LYS A 587 12.20 28.80 23.67
C LYS A 587 11.39 27.94 24.64
N ASP A 588 10.31 28.48 25.20
CA ASP A 588 9.42 27.75 26.10
C ASP A 588 8.69 26.63 25.36
N TYR A 589 8.16 26.90 24.17
CA TYR A 589 7.45 25.87 23.40
C TYR A 589 8.36 24.70 22.98
N VAL A 590 9.63 24.98 22.66
CA VAL A 590 10.62 23.93 22.35
C VAL A 590 11.03 23.17 23.61
N SER A 591 11.30 23.86 24.72
CA SER A 591 11.68 23.19 25.98
C SER A 591 10.56 22.28 26.48
N TRP A 592 9.30 22.70 26.33
CA TRP A 592 8.14 21.87 26.67
C TRP A 592 8.07 20.57 25.86
N LEU A 593 8.42 20.62 24.56
CA LEU A 593 8.46 19.42 23.72
C LEU A 593 9.58 18.48 24.16
N GLU A 594 10.74 19.04 24.52
CA GLU A 594 11.90 18.28 25.01
C GLU A 594 11.65 17.67 26.38
N ASP A 595 11.02 18.41 27.29
CA ASP A 595 10.59 17.95 28.61
C ASP A 595 9.58 16.80 28.49
N GLU A 596 8.60 16.93 27.58
CA GLU A 596 7.62 15.87 27.31
C GLU A 596 8.29 14.60 26.75
N ARG A 597 9.26 14.76 25.85
CA ARG A 597 10.08 13.65 25.33
C ARG A 597 10.92 12.99 26.44
N ALA A 598 11.55 13.78 27.30
CA ALA A 598 12.35 13.29 28.42
C ALA A 598 11.49 12.51 29.42
N TYR A 599 10.29 13.01 29.71
CA TYR A 599 9.29 12.34 30.54
C TYR A 599 8.93 10.95 30.01
N TYR A 600 8.52 10.84 28.74
CA TYR A 600 8.19 9.53 28.16
C TYR A 600 9.39 8.59 28.10
N LYS A 601 10.60 9.12 27.88
CA LYS A 601 11.84 8.33 27.89
C LYS A 601 12.15 7.77 29.28
N ALA A 602 11.96 8.54 30.34
CA ALA A 602 12.15 8.10 31.72
C ALA A 602 11.18 6.97 32.10
N LEU A 603 9.94 7.01 31.59
CA LEU A 603 8.93 5.99 31.85
C LEU A 603 9.09 4.68 31.07
N ARG A 604 10.00 4.61 30.07
CA ARG A 604 10.18 3.38 29.27
C ARG A 604 10.80 2.23 30.05
N LYS A 605 11.73 2.54 30.95
CA LYS A 605 12.49 1.55 31.71
C LYS A 605 12.72 2.12 33.09
N GLU A 606 12.52 1.26 34.09
CA GLU A 606 12.97 1.54 35.44
C GLU A 606 14.44 1.96 35.42
N SER A 607 14.76 2.99 36.19
CA SER A 607 16.12 3.48 36.35
C SER A 607 17.09 2.32 36.61
N PRO A 608 18.17 2.17 35.82
CA PRO A 608 19.18 1.14 36.06
C PRO A 608 19.76 1.23 37.48
N LEU A 609 19.85 2.45 38.04
CA LEU A 609 20.29 2.69 39.40
C LEU A 609 19.30 2.10 40.41
N ASP A 610 18.00 2.28 40.23
CA ASP A 610 16.98 1.76 41.16
C ASP A 610 16.87 0.23 41.06
N GLN A 611 17.07 -0.34 39.87
CA GLN A 611 17.22 -1.79 39.69
C GLN A 611 18.42 -2.34 40.45
N LEU A 612 19.58 -1.68 40.36
CA LEU A 612 20.80 -2.08 41.07
C LEU A 612 20.64 -1.95 42.59
N LYS A 613 20.07 -0.84 43.08
CA LYS A 613 19.77 -0.64 44.51
C LYS A 613 18.82 -1.71 45.05
N THR A 614 17.78 -2.07 44.30
CA THR A 614 16.84 -3.14 44.66
C THR A 614 17.53 -4.51 44.73
N LYS A 615 18.36 -4.83 43.73
CA LYS A 615 19.15 -6.08 43.71
C LYS A 615 20.13 -6.14 44.88
N TYR A 616 20.79 -5.03 45.18
CA TYR A 616 21.69 -4.93 46.33
C TYR A 616 20.94 -5.12 47.65
N ALA A 617 19.81 -4.44 47.84
CA ALA A 617 18.99 -4.58 49.04
C ALA A 617 18.52 -6.04 49.26
N ALA A 618 18.10 -6.73 48.20
CA ALA A 618 17.71 -8.14 48.27
C ALA A 618 18.89 -9.06 48.63
N VAL A 619 20.03 -8.92 47.94
CA VAL A 619 21.24 -9.71 48.22
C VAL A 619 21.76 -9.47 49.64
N ARG A 620 21.66 -8.24 50.13
CA ARG A 620 22.08 -7.87 51.48
C ARG A 620 21.17 -8.48 52.55
N LEU A 621 19.85 -8.48 52.32
CA LEU A 621 18.89 -9.15 53.20
C LEU A 621 19.13 -10.67 53.22
N ASP A 622 19.35 -11.29 52.05
CA ASP A 622 19.70 -12.71 51.97
C ASP A 622 21.00 -13.02 52.72
N LEU A 623 22.02 -12.17 52.59
CA LEU A 623 23.29 -12.30 53.31
C LEU A 623 23.07 -12.26 54.83
N GLU A 624 22.26 -11.34 55.33
CA GLU A 624 21.92 -11.21 56.75
C GLU A 624 21.14 -12.42 57.27
N VAL A 625 20.13 -12.89 56.51
CA VAL A 625 19.37 -14.10 56.84
C VAL A 625 20.28 -15.33 56.89
N GLN A 626 21.18 -15.49 55.92
CA GLN A 626 22.11 -16.62 55.90
C GLN A 626 23.16 -16.54 57.02
N GLN A 627 23.60 -15.34 57.40
CA GLN A 627 24.47 -15.12 58.57
C GLN A 627 23.79 -15.57 59.86
N LEU A 628 22.55 -15.15 60.09
CA LEU A 628 21.75 -15.55 61.27
C LEU A 628 21.44 -17.05 61.25
N ALA A 629 21.15 -17.63 60.09
CA ALA A 629 20.91 -19.06 59.95
C ALA A 629 22.16 -19.89 60.26
N LEU A 630 23.35 -19.45 59.81
CA LEU A 630 24.62 -20.09 60.13
C LEU A 630 24.93 -20.00 61.62
N GLN A 631 24.73 -18.84 62.26
CA GLN A 631 24.91 -18.69 63.72
C GLN A 631 24.01 -19.64 64.51
N LYS A 632 22.73 -19.73 64.15
CA LYS A 632 21.79 -20.68 64.78
C LYS A 632 22.18 -22.14 64.53
N PHE A 633 22.64 -22.46 63.32
CA PHE A 633 23.10 -23.80 62.95
C PHE A 633 24.36 -24.21 63.74
N GLU A 634 25.33 -23.31 63.88
CA GLU A 634 26.56 -23.56 64.64
C GLU A 634 26.26 -23.78 66.13
N ALA A 635 25.33 -22.99 66.70
CA ALA A 635 24.86 -23.12 68.08
C ALA A 635 24.02 -24.38 68.36
N THR A 636 23.51 -25.06 67.32
CA THR A 636 22.70 -26.29 67.48
C THR A 636 23.61 -27.51 67.71
N PRO A 637 23.46 -28.28 68.80
CA PRO A 637 24.26 -29.49 69.04
C PRO A 637 24.09 -30.54 67.93
N ALA A 638 25.17 -31.25 67.56
CA ALA A 638 25.14 -32.25 66.47
C ALA A 638 24.11 -33.38 66.70
N ARG A 639 23.85 -33.70 67.98
CA ARG A 639 22.87 -34.71 68.40
C ARG A 639 21.41 -34.33 68.10
N GLU A 640 21.06 -33.05 68.14
CA GLU A 640 19.70 -32.57 67.84
C GLU A 640 19.42 -32.51 66.33
N LEU A 641 20.45 -32.28 65.53
CA LEU A 641 20.39 -32.38 64.06
C LEU A 641 20.16 -33.82 63.57
N ALA A 642 20.74 -34.80 64.28
CA ALA A 642 20.58 -36.24 64.01
C ALA A 642 19.11 -36.67 63.96
N THR A 643 18.33 -36.21 64.95
CA THR A 643 16.95 -36.62 65.18
C THR A 643 16.01 -36.14 64.08
N ARG A 644 16.35 -35.05 63.38
CA ARG A 644 15.53 -34.46 62.31
C ARG A 644 15.77 -35.05 60.91
N VAL A 645 16.93 -35.68 60.66
CA VAL A 645 17.35 -36.03 59.28
C VAL A 645 17.75 -37.50 59.10
N LEU A 646 18.34 -38.16 60.11
CA LEU A 646 18.97 -39.50 59.94
C LEU A 646 18.39 -40.61 60.84
N GLY A 647 17.42 -40.29 61.70
CA GLY A 647 16.82 -41.24 62.65
C GLY A 647 17.70 -41.53 63.87
N ALA A 648 17.10 -42.04 64.96
CA ALA A 648 17.70 -42.07 66.31
C ALA A 648 18.95 -42.97 66.52
N ALA A 649 19.46 -43.64 65.48
CA ALA A 649 20.50 -44.68 65.59
C ALA A 649 21.78 -44.42 64.75
N THR A 650 22.17 -43.16 64.53
CA THR A 650 23.40 -42.82 63.78
C THR A 650 24.65 -42.75 64.68
N ALA A 651 25.78 -43.32 64.22
CA ALA A 651 27.05 -43.27 64.95
C ALA A 651 27.61 -41.82 65.08
N PRO A 652 28.23 -41.44 66.24
CA PRO A 652 28.65 -40.06 66.51
C PRO A 652 29.58 -39.42 65.46
N HIS A 653 30.52 -40.19 64.91
CA HIS A 653 31.48 -39.69 63.90
C HIS A 653 30.83 -39.35 62.55
N LEU A 654 29.74 -40.03 62.18
CA LEU A 654 28.97 -39.73 60.97
C LEU A 654 28.14 -38.45 61.12
N LEU A 655 27.72 -38.13 62.34
CA LEU A 655 26.99 -36.90 62.66
C LEU A 655 27.87 -35.67 62.61
N GLU A 656 29.09 -35.77 63.13
CA GLU A 656 30.08 -34.68 63.04
C GLU A 656 30.49 -34.40 61.59
N SER A 657 30.76 -35.45 60.80
CA SER A 657 31.09 -35.29 59.37
C SER A 657 29.93 -34.74 58.53
N TYR A 658 28.68 -35.03 58.90
CA TYR A 658 27.50 -34.43 58.28
C TYR A 658 27.34 -32.94 58.67
N LYS A 659 27.45 -32.62 59.97
CA LYS A 659 27.39 -31.23 60.45
C LYS A 659 28.48 -30.36 59.80
N GLU A 660 29.70 -30.89 59.66
CA GLU A 660 30.81 -30.17 59.00
C GLU A 660 30.57 -29.98 57.50
N ARG A 661 30.01 -30.98 56.79
CA ARG A 661 29.62 -30.81 55.37
C ARG A 661 28.56 -29.73 55.17
N GLU A 662 27.51 -29.73 55.98
CA GLU A 662 26.45 -28.70 55.92
C GLU A 662 26.99 -27.31 56.30
N ARG A 663 27.91 -27.24 57.27
CA ARG A 663 28.62 -26.00 57.61
C ARG A 663 29.41 -25.46 56.44
N ILE A 664 30.17 -26.31 55.74
CA ILE A 664 30.93 -25.92 54.54
C ILE A 664 30.00 -25.41 53.43
N ILE A 665 28.84 -26.06 53.23
CA ILE A 665 27.84 -25.64 52.24
C ILE A 665 27.26 -24.27 52.60
N ALA A 666 26.89 -24.05 53.86
CA ALA A 666 26.38 -22.77 54.34
C ALA A 666 27.43 -21.66 54.23
N TYR A 667 28.69 -21.93 54.59
CA TYR A 667 29.80 -20.99 54.47
C TYR A 667 30.08 -20.61 53.01
N ARG A 668 30.02 -21.58 52.08
CA ARG A 668 30.13 -21.33 50.63
C ARG A 668 29.00 -20.43 50.13
N LYS A 669 27.75 -20.67 50.55
CA LYS A 669 26.60 -19.82 50.20
C LYS A 669 26.80 -18.38 50.69
N LEU A 670 27.23 -18.21 51.94
CA LEU A 670 27.49 -16.90 52.54
C LEU A 670 28.63 -16.16 51.82
N THR A 671 29.73 -16.84 51.54
CA THR A 671 30.86 -16.29 50.76
C THR A 671 30.43 -15.86 49.35
N ASN A 672 29.55 -16.64 48.70
CA ASN A 672 29.03 -16.28 47.38
C ASN A 672 28.11 -15.06 47.43
N LEU A 673 27.24 -14.95 48.44
CA LEU A 673 26.39 -13.78 48.65
C LEU A 673 27.23 -12.53 48.97
N ASP A 674 28.27 -12.66 49.79
CA ASP A 674 29.18 -11.56 50.13
C ASP A 674 29.98 -11.07 48.89
N LYS A 675 30.48 -11.98 48.05
CA LYS A 675 31.09 -11.63 46.75
C LYS A 675 30.11 -10.91 45.81
N ARG A 676 28.84 -11.34 45.79
CA ARG A 676 27.78 -10.69 44.98
C ARG A 676 27.45 -9.30 45.52
N ALA A 677 27.37 -9.14 46.84
CA ALA A 677 27.19 -7.85 47.48
C ALA A 677 28.36 -6.90 47.14
N ALA A 678 29.60 -7.36 47.28
CA ALA A 678 30.80 -6.59 46.94
C ALA A 678 30.91 -6.21 45.45
N ALA A 679 30.37 -7.03 44.54
CA ALA A 679 30.25 -6.67 43.13
C ALA A 679 29.23 -5.53 42.94
N LEU A 680 28.05 -5.63 43.55
CA LEU A 680 27.02 -4.60 43.47
C LEU A 680 27.43 -3.30 44.17
N GLU A 681 28.20 -3.37 45.26
CA GLU A 681 28.79 -2.21 45.96
C GLU A 681 29.73 -1.44 45.02
N ARG A 682 30.58 -2.15 44.25
CA ARG A 682 31.44 -1.53 43.22
C ARG A 682 30.65 -0.93 42.08
N ASP A 683 29.62 -1.63 41.58
CA ASP A 683 28.78 -1.14 40.49
C ASP A 683 27.96 0.11 40.89
N LEU A 684 27.56 0.20 42.17
CA LEU A 684 26.83 1.34 42.74
C LEU A 684 27.75 2.47 43.22
N GLY A 685 29.06 2.22 43.39
CA GLY A 685 30.00 3.18 43.96
C GLY A 685 29.72 3.54 45.42
N ILE A 686 29.21 2.58 46.20
CA ILE A 686 28.80 2.78 47.61
C ILE A 686 29.71 2.03 48.57
N GLU A 687 29.88 2.58 49.78
CA GLU A 687 30.33 1.79 50.92
C GLU A 687 29.18 0.91 51.44
N ARG A 688 29.52 -0.22 52.07
CA ARG A 688 28.54 -1.22 52.52
C ARG A 688 27.50 -0.58 53.43
N TRP A 689 26.24 -0.63 53.00
CA TRP A 689 25.14 -0.07 53.76
C TRP A 689 24.88 -0.86 55.05
N ASP A 690 24.66 -0.11 56.14
CA ASP A 690 24.16 -0.66 57.40
C ASP A 690 22.66 -0.96 57.30
N ALA A 691 22.18 -1.94 58.06
CA ALA A 691 20.77 -2.35 58.08
C ALA A 691 19.82 -1.23 58.52
N LYS A 692 20.35 -0.19 59.19
CA LYS A 692 19.61 1.01 59.63
C LYS A 692 19.89 2.25 58.76
N SER A 693 20.73 2.14 57.74
CA SER A 693 21.01 3.28 56.87
C SER A 693 19.75 3.72 56.12
N PRO A 694 19.50 5.04 56.00
CA PRO A 694 18.31 5.54 55.33
C PRO A 694 18.25 5.11 53.85
N GLU A 695 19.40 4.96 53.19
CA GLU A 695 19.51 4.52 51.80
C GLU A 695 19.10 3.05 51.62
N PHE A 696 19.50 2.17 52.54
CA PHE A 696 19.10 0.76 52.53
C PHE A 696 17.62 0.60 52.83
N LEU A 697 17.11 1.32 53.83
CA LEU A 697 15.68 1.30 54.18
C LEU A 697 14.82 1.82 53.02
N ALA A 698 15.25 2.88 52.33
CA ALA A 698 14.58 3.40 51.14
C ALA A 698 14.61 2.37 49.99
N ALA A 699 15.76 1.72 49.74
CA ALA A 699 15.88 0.68 48.71
C ALA A 699 15.02 -0.56 49.02
N GLN A 700 14.91 -0.94 50.30
CA GLN A 700 14.05 -2.04 50.75
C GLN A 700 12.56 -1.69 50.61
N GLN A 701 12.15 -0.49 51.02
CA GLN A 701 10.77 -0.01 50.84
C GLN A 701 10.39 0.06 49.36
N TYR A 702 11.29 0.58 48.52
CA TYR A 702 11.12 0.57 47.08
C TYR A 702 11.03 -0.86 46.53
N ALA A 703 11.90 -1.79 46.95
CA ALA A 703 11.85 -3.19 46.54
C ALA A 703 10.50 -3.86 46.82
N VAL A 704 9.91 -3.56 47.98
CA VAL A 704 8.58 -4.06 48.38
C VAL A 704 7.48 -3.46 47.50
N GLN A 705 7.55 -2.16 47.19
CA GLN A 705 6.51 -1.45 46.43
C GLN A 705 6.76 -1.41 44.91
N ARG A 706 7.90 -1.95 44.44
CA ARG A 706 8.38 -1.81 43.06
C ARG A 706 7.33 -2.18 42.02
N LYS A 707 6.65 -3.31 42.20
CA LYS A 707 5.60 -3.76 41.26
C LYS A 707 4.43 -2.77 41.21
N LEU A 708 4.01 -2.22 42.35
CA LEU A 708 2.96 -1.21 42.41
C LEU A 708 3.40 0.10 41.75
N ILE A 709 4.62 0.57 42.02
CA ILE A 709 5.17 1.80 41.42
C ILE A 709 5.22 1.68 39.89
N LEU A 710 5.75 0.58 39.37
CA LEU A 710 5.82 0.34 37.91
C LEU A 710 4.42 0.23 37.28
N ALA A 711 3.46 -0.39 37.98
CA ALA A 711 2.08 -0.46 37.52
C ALA A 711 1.40 0.92 37.48
N VAL A 712 1.65 1.77 38.49
CA VAL A 712 1.17 3.15 38.55
C VAL A 712 1.79 4.00 37.44
N GLN A 713 3.10 3.90 37.21
CA GLN A 713 3.80 4.58 36.11
C GLN A 713 3.26 4.17 34.74
N LYS A 714 2.94 2.88 34.55
CA LYS A 714 2.29 2.39 33.32
C LYS A 714 0.90 2.99 33.12
N LEU A 715 0.09 3.05 34.19
CA LEU A 715 -1.24 3.67 34.14
C LEU A 715 -1.13 5.17 33.83
N GLU A 716 -0.27 5.90 34.54
CA GLU A 716 0.02 7.31 34.30
C GLU A 716 0.38 7.58 32.83
N ARG A 717 1.31 6.82 32.26
CA ARG A 717 1.73 6.97 30.86
C ARG A 717 0.55 6.89 29.88
N LEU A 718 -0.35 5.93 30.13
CA LEU A 718 -1.55 5.74 29.30
C LEU A 718 -2.55 6.88 29.49
N LEU A 719 -2.69 7.40 30.70
CA LEU A 719 -3.57 8.53 30.99
C LEU A 719 -3.06 9.82 30.36
N VAL A 720 -1.78 10.18 30.54
CA VAL A 720 -1.21 11.38 29.92
C VAL A 720 -1.35 11.35 28.40
N ALA A 721 -1.09 10.20 27.77
CA ALA A 721 -1.32 10.03 26.34
C ALA A 721 -2.80 10.24 25.98
N ARG A 722 -3.72 9.65 26.75
CA ARG A 722 -5.17 9.79 26.57
C ARG A 722 -5.65 11.23 26.65
N LEU A 723 -5.15 12.02 27.58
CA LEU A 723 -5.52 13.43 27.74
C LEU A 723 -5.19 14.26 26.52
N GLN A 724 -4.03 13.99 25.92
CA GLN A 724 -3.58 14.73 24.77
C GLN A 724 -4.35 14.31 23.51
N GLU A 725 -4.72 13.04 23.38
CA GLU A 725 -5.64 12.56 22.33
C GLU A 725 -7.02 13.20 22.43
N LEU A 726 -7.62 13.22 23.64
CA LEU A 726 -8.94 13.81 23.88
C LEU A 726 -8.94 15.32 23.65
N SER A 727 -7.88 16.03 24.05
CA SER A 727 -7.78 17.46 23.76
C SER A 727 -7.87 17.78 22.26
N ARG A 728 -7.53 16.81 21.40
CA ARG A 728 -7.62 16.93 19.94
C ARG A 728 -8.93 16.45 19.36
N SER A 729 -9.60 15.46 19.95
CA SER A 729 -10.92 15.02 19.48
C SER A 729 -11.99 16.12 19.59
N HIS A 730 -11.79 17.09 20.49
CA HIS A 730 -12.66 18.26 20.65
C HIS A 730 -12.33 19.42 19.69
N LEU A 731 -11.32 19.28 18.83
CA LEU A 731 -11.03 20.30 17.82
C LEU A 731 -12.10 20.24 16.73
N ARG A 732 -12.91 21.31 16.62
CA ARG A 732 -13.95 21.54 15.60
C ARG A 732 -13.44 21.55 14.14
N ARG A 733 -12.19 21.15 13.86
CA ARG A 733 -11.51 21.24 12.55
C ARG A 733 -10.88 19.92 12.08
N VAL A 734 -11.24 18.78 12.68
CA VAL A 734 -10.73 17.45 12.29
C VAL A 734 -11.68 16.83 11.25
N GLY A 735 -11.15 16.39 10.11
CA GLY A 735 -11.94 15.77 9.04
C GLY A 735 -12.69 14.52 9.51
N TYR A 736 -13.80 14.15 8.87
CA TYR A 736 -14.64 13.02 9.30
C TYR A 736 -13.87 11.69 9.39
N LYS A 737 -13.07 11.35 8.36
CA LYS A 737 -12.25 10.13 8.37
C LYS A 737 -11.21 10.15 9.51
N GLU A 738 -10.54 11.27 9.72
CA GLU A 738 -9.55 11.42 10.81
C GLU A 738 -10.22 11.27 12.18
N ARG A 739 -11.43 11.81 12.35
CA ARG A 739 -12.26 11.59 13.56
C ARG A 739 -12.56 10.11 13.76
N LYS A 740 -12.94 9.37 12.71
CA LYS A 740 -13.19 7.91 12.79
C LYS A 740 -11.93 7.13 13.19
N HIS A 741 -10.77 7.45 12.61
CA HIS A 741 -9.50 6.82 12.97
C HIS A 741 -9.08 7.14 14.41
N LEU A 742 -9.20 8.41 14.81
CA LEU A 742 -8.92 8.85 16.17
C LEU A 742 -9.86 8.17 17.16
N ALA A 743 -11.15 8.07 16.86
CA ALA A 743 -12.15 7.38 17.67
C ALA A 743 -11.82 5.88 17.83
N LYS A 744 -11.48 5.18 16.75
CA LYS A 744 -11.02 3.78 16.82
C LYS A 744 -9.78 3.63 17.72
N ALA A 745 -8.78 4.50 17.56
CA ALA A 745 -7.57 4.48 18.38
C ALA A 745 -7.88 4.80 19.86
N ILE A 746 -8.82 5.72 20.10
CA ILE A 746 -9.35 6.08 21.42
C ILE A 746 -10.03 4.86 22.07
N THR A 747 -10.88 4.14 21.36
CA THR A 747 -11.59 2.96 21.88
C THR A 747 -10.61 1.84 22.23
N ARG A 748 -9.66 1.53 21.35
CA ARG A 748 -8.64 0.50 21.56
C ARG A 748 -7.80 0.77 22.82
N ARG A 749 -7.34 2.02 23.01
CA ARG A 749 -6.56 2.42 24.19
C ARG A 749 -7.38 2.40 25.49
N GLY A 750 -8.70 2.57 25.42
CA GLY A 750 -9.59 2.42 26.58
C GLY A 750 -9.49 1.04 27.24
N SER A 751 -9.30 -0.03 26.44
CA SER A 751 -9.08 -1.38 26.97
C SER A 751 -7.75 -1.50 27.74
N ALA A 752 -6.67 -0.93 27.21
CA ALA A 752 -5.37 -0.92 27.88
C ALA A 752 -5.42 -0.18 29.24
N ILE A 753 -6.16 0.93 29.32
CA ILE A 753 -6.37 1.67 30.58
C ILE A 753 -7.16 0.81 31.58
N ARG A 754 -8.23 0.14 31.15
CA ARG A 754 -9.01 -0.79 32.02
C ARG A 754 -8.12 -1.90 32.61
N ASN A 755 -7.26 -2.48 31.79
CA ASN A 755 -6.32 -3.52 32.23
C ASN A 755 -5.28 -2.98 33.21
N ALA A 756 -4.74 -1.78 32.95
CA ALA A 756 -3.79 -1.13 33.85
C ALA A 756 -4.43 -0.78 35.21
N ILE A 757 -5.66 -0.25 35.22
CA ILE A 757 -6.44 0.01 36.44
C ILE A 757 -6.63 -1.28 37.25
N THR A 758 -7.02 -2.37 36.58
CA THR A 758 -7.21 -3.67 37.24
C THR A 758 -5.93 -4.15 37.92
N ASN A 759 -4.78 -4.01 37.25
CA ASN A 759 -3.48 -4.38 37.81
C ASN A 759 -3.08 -3.51 39.00
N VAL A 760 -3.25 -2.19 38.90
CA VAL A 760 -2.97 -1.24 40.00
C VAL A 760 -3.85 -1.54 41.21
N ASN A 761 -5.15 -1.75 41.02
CA ASN A 761 -6.07 -2.08 42.11
C ASN A 761 -5.70 -3.39 42.81
N ARG A 762 -5.30 -4.42 42.03
CA ARG A 762 -4.80 -5.69 42.58
C ARG A 762 -3.55 -5.49 43.45
N LEU A 763 -2.59 -4.71 42.97
CA LEU A 763 -1.33 -4.45 43.69
C LEU A 763 -1.54 -3.53 44.91
N ARG A 764 -2.43 -2.54 44.82
CA ARG A 764 -2.83 -1.70 45.95
C ARG A 764 -3.44 -2.53 47.07
N ALA A 765 -4.30 -3.50 46.76
CA ALA A 765 -4.88 -4.37 47.78
C ALA A 765 -3.83 -5.18 48.56
N ILE A 766 -2.69 -5.51 47.93
CA ILE A 766 -1.58 -6.23 48.55
C ILE A 766 -0.70 -5.30 49.40
N HIS A 767 -0.32 -4.14 48.84
CA HIS A 767 0.70 -3.27 49.45
C HIS A 767 0.13 -2.12 50.30
N ARG A 768 -1.14 -1.77 50.12
CA ARG A 768 -1.87 -0.73 50.87
C ARG A 768 -3.32 -1.17 51.15
N PRO A 769 -3.53 -2.07 52.13
CA PRO A 769 -4.87 -2.51 52.50
C PRO A 769 -5.73 -1.31 52.93
N GLY A 770 -6.90 -1.13 52.30
CA GLY A 770 -7.82 -0.01 52.57
C GLY A 770 -7.74 1.17 51.59
N ALA A 771 -6.80 1.18 50.63
CA ALA A 771 -6.78 2.21 49.59
C ALA A 771 -8.03 2.13 48.68
N PRO A 772 -8.62 3.28 48.28
CA PRO A 772 -9.77 3.29 47.38
C PRO A 772 -9.42 2.69 46.01
N LYS A 773 -10.36 1.91 45.46
CA LYS A 773 -10.23 1.33 44.12
C LYS A 773 -10.46 2.41 43.08
N LEU A 774 -9.62 2.43 42.05
CA LEU A 774 -9.82 3.28 40.88
C LEU A 774 -10.88 2.64 39.98
N SER A 775 -11.92 3.37 39.59
CA SER A 775 -12.80 2.95 38.49
C SER A 775 -12.39 3.58 37.16
N TYR A 776 -12.74 2.93 36.05
CA TYR A 776 -12.47 3.46 34.72
C TYR A 776 -13.19 4.79 34.46
N LYS A 777 -14.46 4.89 34.90
CA LYS A 777 -15.29 6.09 34.73
C LYS A 777 -14.65 7.28 35.44
N GLU A 778 -14.32 7.12 36.72
CA GLU A 778 -13.59 8.11 37.52
C GLU A 778 -12.30 8.56 36.83
N VAL A 779 -11.47 7.62 36.37
CA VAL A 779 -10.17 7.93 35.76
C VAL A 779 -10.30 8.66 34.41
N VAL A 780 -11.34 8.38 33.63
CA VAL A 780 -11.59 9.05 32.34
C VAL A 780 -12.26 10.42 32.55
N ASP A 781 -13.25 10.51 33.43
CA ASP A 781 -13.98 11.75 33.75
C ASP A 781 -13.05 12.77 34.45
N MET A 782 -12.19 12.30 35.36
CA MET A 782 -11.16 13.11 36.04
C MET A 782 -9.95 13.43 35.15
N GLY A 783 -9.87 12.89 33.94
CA GLY A 783 -8.78 13.21 33.02
C GLY A 783 -8.63 14.72 32.74
N TYR A 784 -9.71 15.47 32.86
CA TYR A 784 -9.69 16.92 32.69
C TYR A 784 -9.18 17.70 33.91
N SER A 785 -9.01 17.04 35.06
CA SER A 785 -8.61 17.66 36.33
C SER A 785 -7.17 17.28 36.70
N ALA A 786 -6.38 18.24 37.15
CA ALA A 786 -5.02 18.04 37.68
C ALA A 786 -4.98 17.27 39.02
N GLU A 787 -6.06 16.57 39.38
CA GLU A 787 -6.32 16.06 40.73
C GLU A 787 -6.35 14.53 40.81
N LEU A 788 -5.83 13.84 39.79
CA LEU A 788 -5.67 12.39 39.88
C LEU A 788 -4.78 12.04 41.08
N ASP A 789 -5.37 11.53 42.16
CA ASP A 789 -4.63 11.01 43.32
C ASP A 789 -3.63 9.91 42.91
N VAL A 790 -3.91 9.19 41.80
CA VAL A 790 -2.95 8.24 41.21
C VAL A 790 -1.71 8.91 40.62
N LEU A 791 -1.80 10.16 40.16
CA LEU A 791 -0.67 10.95 39.69
C LEU A 791 0.13 11.56 40.86
N LYS A 792 -0.49 11.77 42.02
CA LYS A 792 0.25 12.12 43.27
C LYS A 792 1.11 10.96 43.77
N GLU A 793 0.73 9.73 43.45
CA GLU A 793 1.55 8.53 43.72
C GLU A 793 2.67 8.31 42.67
N SER A 794 2.72 9.13 41.62
CA SER A 794 3.81 9.12 40.66
C SER A 794 5.04 9.83 41.21
N SER A 795 6.22 9.30 40.90
CA SER A 795 7.51 9.92 41.18
C SER A 795 7.85 11.13 40.29
N HIS A 796 7.04 11.46 39.27
CA HIS A 796 7.45 12.38 38.20
C HIS A 796 6.90 13.81 38.28
N ASP A 797 6.07 14.13 39.28
CA ASP A 797 5.47 15.45 39.51
C ASP A 797 5.07 16.20 38.22
N ILE A 798 4.20 15.55 37.43
CA ILE A 798 3.83 16.06 36.09
C ILE A 798 2.75 17.13 36.14
N LEU A 799 2.00 17.24 37.23
CA LEU A 799 0.84 18.11 37.34
C LEU A 799 1.20 19.60 37.25
N HIS A 800 2.44 19.94 37.64
CA HIS A 800 2.97 21.29 37.56
C HIS A 800 3.73 21.58 36.25
N LYS A 801 3.83 20.60 35.33
CA LYS A 801 4.55 20.79 34.07
C LYS A 801 3.74 21.70 33.12
N PRO A 802 4.36 22.72 32.50
CA PRO A 802 3.65 23.65 31.62
C PRO A 802 2.93 23.00 30.43
N TRP A 803 3.47 21.89 29.89
CA TRP A 803 2.87 21.14 28.78
C TRP A 803 1.65 20.30 29.18
N MET A 804 1.35 20.19 30.49
CA MET A 804 0.11 19.60 31.00
C MET A 804 -1.06 20.59 31.05
N ASP A 805 -0.84 21.89 30.88
CA ASP A 805 -1.93 22.85 30.69
C ASP A 805 -2.48 22.81 29.25
N ARG A 806 -3.81 22.86 29.12
CA ARG A 806 -4.48 22.78 27.81
C ARG A 806 -4.16 23.98 26.92
N LYS A 807 -4.22 25.20 27.46
CA LYS A 807 -4.00 26.42 26.67
C LYS A 807 -2.54 26.47 26.18
N ASN A 808 -1.61 26.01 27.02
CA ASN A 808 -0.21 25.87 26.66
C ASN A 808 0.02 24.85 25.53
N ARG A 809 -0.68 23.70 25.53
CA ARG A 809 -0.62 22.73 24.42
C ARG A 809 -1.17 23.27 23.11
N GLU A 810 -2.29 24.00 23.16
CA GLU A 810 -2.89 24.64 21.99
C GLU A 810 -1.92 25.69 21.42
N ALA A 811 -1.31 26.52 22.28
CA ALA A 811 -0.28 27.48 21.89
C ALA A 811 0.98 26.80 21.32
N GLN A 812 1.47 25.73 21.95
CA GLN A 812 2.63 24.97 21.44
C GLN A 812 2.34 24.37 20.06
N THR A 813 1.13 23.84 19.84
CA THR A 813 0.71 23.32 18.53
C THR A 813 0.66 24.45 17.49
N ALA A 814 0.11 25.61 17.85
CA ALA A 814 0.09 26.80 17.01
C ALA A 814 1.51 27.28 16.63
N PHE A 815 2.44 27.28 17.60
CA PHE A 815 3.86 27.58 17.37
C PHE A 815 4.50 26.63 16.36
N PHE A 816 4.36 25.31 16.54
CA PHE A 816 4.94 24.37 15.58
C PHE A 816 4.29 24.46 14.19
N LYS A 817 2.97 24.72 14.10
CA LYS A 817 2.32 24.96 12.81
C LYS A 817 2.87 26.21 12.11
N LEU A 818 3.12 27.27 12.87
CA LEU A 818 3.72 28.50 12.36
C LEU A 818 5.13 28.25 11.81
N GLU A 819 5.98 27.53 12.55
CA GLU A 819 7.34 27.20 12.10
C GLU A 819 7.33 26.28 10.88
N ARG A 820 6.44 25.27 10.85
CA ARG A 820 6.22 24.41 9.68
C ARG A 820 5.75 25.20 8.45
N ALA A 821 4.89 26.19 8.61
CA ALA A 821 4.45 27.05 7.51
C ALA A 821 5.58 27.94 6.96
N LYS A 822 6.48 28.43 7.81
CA LYS A 822 7.68 29.14 7.33
C LYS A 822 8.60 28.24 6.51
N GLU A 823 8.84 27.02 6.98
CA GLU A 823 9.63 26.02 6.25
C GLU A 823 9.01 25.66 4.89
N GLU A 824 7.68 25.62 4.81
CA GLU A 824 6.98 25.41 3.54
C GLU A 824 7.21 26.58 2.57
N LEU A 825 7.11 27.83 3.03
CA LEU A 825 7.43 28.99 2.18
C LEU A 825 8.87 28.94 1.67
N ASP A 826 9.82 28.64 2.56
CA ASP A 826 11.23 28.49 2.18
C ASP A 826 11.40 27.42 1.09
N ARG A 827 10.72 26.28 1.20
CA ARG A 827 10.75 25.25 0.16
C ARG A 827 10.09 25.69 -1.14
N LEU A 828 8.95 26.37 -1.07
CA LEU A 828 8.28 26.91 -2.26
C LEU A 828 9.16 27.95 -2.98
N HIS A 829 10.00 28.69 -2.25
CA HIS A 829 10.98 29.60 -2.84
C HIS A 829 12.06 28.87 -3.67
N HIS A 830 12.22 27.55 -3.52
CA HIS A 830 13.01 26.72 -4.42
C HIS A 830 12.15 26.14 -5.54
N GLU A 831 11.02 25.53 -5.20
CA GLU A 831 10.19 24.79 -6.16
C GLU A 831 9.60 25.68 -7.27
N ILE A 832 9.21 26.91 -6.95
CA ILE A 832 8.60 27.87 -7.90
C ILE A 832 9.60 28.27 -9.02
N PRO A 833 10.82 28.76 -8.71
CA PRO A 833 11.83 29.03 -9.73
C PRO A 833 12.22 27.82 -10.58
N ARG A 834 12.33 26.63 -9.96
CA ARG A 834 12.63 25.39 -10.69
C ARG A 834 11.56 25.06 -11.72
N MET A 835 10.28 25.28 -11.37
CA MET A 835 9.17 25.10 -12.29
C MET A 835 9.19 26.14 -13.41
N GLN A 836 9.48 27.41 -13.11
CA GLN A 836 9.63 28.46 -14.14
C GLN A 836 10.74 28.10 -15.14
N ASP A 837 11.93 27.77 -14.65
CA ASP A 837 13.07 27.38 -15.49
C ASP A 837 12.75 26.14 -16.35
N TRP A 838 12.02 25.16 -15.79
CA TRP A 838 11.59 23.99 -16.53
C TRP A 838 10.68 24.37 -17.69
N VAL A 839 9.59 25.10 -17.44
CA VAL A 839 8.63 25.41 -18.52
C VAL A 839 9.25 26.29 -19.59
N ASP A 840 10.18 27.18 -19.22
CA ASP A 840 10.87 28.04 -20.17
C ASP A 840 11.79 27.24 -21.10
N LYS A 841 12.50 26.23 -20.60
CA LYS A 841 13.37 25.37 -21.41
C LYS A 841 12.62 24.27 -22.15
N GLU A 842 11.55 23.74 -21.57
CA GLU A 842 10.84 22.58 -22.11
C GLU A 842 10.32 22.85 -23.53
N ASP A 843 9.75 24.04 -23.76
CA ASP A 843 9.24 24.41 -25.09
C ASP A 843 10.37 24.49 -26.13
N ASP A 844 11.51 25.09 -25.76
CA ASP A 844 12.70 25.21 -26.62
C ASP A 844 13.32 23.84 -26.94
N ILE A 845 13.28 22.89 -25.99
CA ILE A 845 13.74 21.51 -26.19
C ILE A 845 12.87 20.80 -27.24
N TYR A 846 11.54 20.92 -27.16
CA TYR A 846 10.66 20.37 -28.18
C TYR A 846 10.89 21.03 -29.55
N ASP A 847 10.99 22.36 -29.60
CA ASP A 847 11.23 23.10 -30.85
C ASP A 847 12.53 22.64 -31.52
N SER A 848 13.61 22.58 -30.75
CA SER A 848 14.91 22.13 -31.24
C SER A 848 14.89 20.69 -31.76
N ALA A 849 14.18 19.79 -31.06
CA ALA A 849 14.01 18.39 -31.48
C ALA A 849 13.22 18.28 -32.79
N ILE A 850 12.12 19.01 -32.91
CA ILE A 850 11.28 19.04 -34.12
C ILE A 850 12.07 19.59 -35.31
N GLU A 851 12.83 20.66 -35.13
CA GLU A 851 13.68 21.24 -36.17
C GLU A 851 14.77 20.26 -36.64
N ARG A 852 15.45 19.58 -35.72
CA ARG A 852 16.46 18.55 -36.06
C ARG A 852 15.85 17.41 -36.88
N LEU A 853 14.70 16.90 -36.48
CA LEU A 853 14.03 15.81 -37.20
C LEU A 853 13.56 16.23 -38.59
N ARG A 854 13.05 17.46 -38.74
CA ARG A 854 12.67 18.01 -40.06
C ARG A 854 13.88 18.22 -40.98
N GLY A 855 15.04 18.55 -40.41
CA GLY A 855 16.30 18.71 -41.15
C GLY A 855 17.00 17.40 -41.51
N THR A 856 16.63 16.29 -40.86
CA THR A 856 17.21 14.96 -41.13
C THR A 856 16.70 14.42 -42.47
N PRO A 857 17.59 14.09 -43.44
CA PRO A 857 17.17 13.46 -44.69
C PRO A 857 16.47 12.13 -44.45
N GLN A 858 15.51 11.78 -45.32
CA GLN A 858 14.90 10.46 -45.31
C GLN A 858 15.95 9.43 -45.76
N ASP A 859 16.54 8.70 -44.81
CA ASP A 859 17.44 7.60 -45.11
C ASP A 859 16.68 6.27 -44.95
N SER A 860 16.51 5.56 -46.06
CA SER A 860 15.90 4.23 -46.10
C SER A 860 16.63 3.19 -45.24
N SER A 861 17.89 3.43 -44.85
CA SER A 861 18.67 2.52 -44.00
C SER A 861 18.41 2.66 -42.50
N LEU A 862 17.82 3.79 -42.05
CA LEU A 862 17.56 4.06 -40.63
C LEU A 862 16.27 3.42 -40.10
N GLY A 863 15.42 2.87 -40.99
CA GLY A 863 14.25 2.08 -40.61
C GLY A 863 13.19 2.83 -39.80
N VAL A 864 13.17 4.17 -39.80
CA VAL A 864 12.22 5.03 -39.05
C VAL A 864 12.03 6.32 -39.84
N SER A 865 10.78 6.80 -40.05
CA SER A 865 10.51 8.10 -40.71
C SER A 865 10.79 9.28 -39.75
N PRO A 866 11.84 10.11 -39.97
CA PRO A 866 12.15 11.24 -39.10
C PRO A 866 11.03 12.30 -39.12
N ARG A 867 10.40 12.50 -40.29
CA ARG A 867 9.26 13.40 -40.45
C ARG A 867 8.03 12.92 -39.70
N GLY A 868 7.75 11.61 -39.73
CA GLY A 868 6.66 11.02 -38.95
C GLY A 868 6.85 11.22 -37.44
N LEU A 869 8.09 11.04 -36.97
CA LEU A 869 8.44 11.31 -35.57
C LEU A 869 8.32 12.80 -35.22
N ALA A 870 8.70 13.70 -36.14
CA ALA A 870 8.51 15.14 -35.96
C ALA A 870 7.03 15.51 -35.80
N VAL A 871 6.15 14.95 -36.64
CA VAL A 871 4.69 15.16 -36.54
C VAL A 871 4.15 14.64 -35.20
N TYR A 872 4.63 13.49 -34.72
CA TYR A 872 4.26 12.99 -33.41
C TYR A 872 4.70 13.94 -32.29
N LEU A 873 5.96 14.38 -32.30
CA LEU A 873 6.50 15.33 -31.33
C LEU A 873 5.79 16.68 -31.36
N GLU A 874 5.36 17.17 -32.53
CA GLU A 874 4.57 18.40 -32.65
C GLU A 874 3.25 18.31 -31.89
N ARG A 875 2.57 17.15 -31.97
CA ARG A 875 1.31 16.91 -31.23
C ARG A 875 1.56 16.86 -29.73
N GLU A 876 2.62 16.20 -29.27
CA GLU A 876 2.99 16.18 -27.86
C GLU A 876 3.41 17.55 -27.35
N ALA A 877 4.20 18.29 -28.12
CA ALA A 877 4.63 19.66 -27.83
C ALA A 877 3.42 20.59 -27.73
N ALA A 878 2.43 20.47 -28.64
CA ALA A 878 1.20 21.26 -28.57
C ALA A 878 0.42 21.01 -27.27
N ALA A 879 0.25 19.74 -26.88
CA ALA A 879 -0.41 19.39 -25.62
C ALA A 879 0.38 19.90 -24.41
N ARG A 880 1.72 19.75 -24.41
CA ARG A 880 2.59 20.23 -23.34
C ARG A 880 2.56 21.75 -23.20
N ARG A 881 2.55 22.50 -24.30
CA ARG A 881 2.48 23.97 -24.29
C ARG A 881 1.21 24.49 -23.65
N ILE A 882 0.07 23.83 -23.84
CA ILE A 882 -1.19 24.21 -23.17
C ILE A 882 -1.00 24.16 -21.65
N GLN A 883 -0.35 23.12 -21.14
CA GLN A 883 -0.04 22.99 -19.72
C GLN A 883 1.00 24.03 -19.28
N ASN A 884 2.07 24.23 -20.05
CA ASN A 884 3.13 25.20 -19.76
C ASN A 884 2.63 26.65 -19.74
N ASP A 885 1.70 27.01 -20.64
CA ASP A 885 1.09 28.34 -20.67
C ASP A 885 0.23 28.59 -19.42
N GLU A 886 -0.53 27.58 -18.96
CA GLU A 886 -1.23 27.66 -17.68
C GLU A 886 -0.26 27.76 -16.50
N HIS A 887 0.85 27.02 -16.53
CA HIS A 887 1.90 27.14 -15.53
C HIS A 887 2.46 28.55 -15.45
N ARG A 888 2.85 29.14 -16.59
CA ARG A 888 3.34 30.53 -16.66
C ARG A 888 2.31 31.52 -16.12
N ARG A 889 1.03 31.36 -16.49
CA ARG A 889 -0.08 32.19 -15.99
C ARG A 889 -0.18 32.15 -14.45
N VAL A 890 -0.14 30.96 -13.86
CA VAL A 890 -0.23 30.77 -12.41
C VAL A 890 1.05 31.24 -11.69
N LEU A 891 2.23 31.02 -12.26
CA LEU A 891 3.50 31.53 -11.73
C LEU A 891 3.48 33.07 -11.67
N ASP A 892 3.00 33.71 -12.73
CA ASP A 892 2.79 35.15 -12.80
C ASP A 892 1.86 35.67 -11.69
N GLU A 893 0.79 34.94 -11.36
CA GLU A 893 -0.07 35.27 -10.22
C GLU A 893 0.67 35.19 -8.89
N ILE A 894 1.49 34.14 -8.69
CA ILE A 894 2.29 33.97 -7.48
C ILE A 894 3.28 35.14 -7.34
N TYR A 895 3.99 35.51 -8.41
CA TYR A 895 4.97 36.61 -8.38
C TYR A 895 4.34 37.99 -8.21
N ARG A 896 3.07 38.18 -8.58
CA ARG A 896 2.33 39.43 -8.33
C ARG A 896 1.77 39.52 -6.90
N ASP A 897 1.69 38.40 -6.19
CA ASP A 897 1.27 38.38 -4.80
C ASP A 897 2.30 39.10 -3.93
N LYS A 898 1.88 40.16 -3.23
CA LYS A 898 2.76 40.95 -2.34
C LYS A 898 3.34 40.14 -1.18
N SER A 899 2.73 39.00 -0.86
CA SER A 899 3.21 38.10 0.18
C SER A 899 4.34 37.18 -0.28
N TYR A 900 4.57 37.06 -1.59
CA TYR A 900 5.68 36.29 -2.13
C TYR A 900 7.00 37.05 -1.97
N THR A 901 7.94 36.47 -1.23
CA THR A 901 9.27 37.04 -0.98
C THR A 901 10.40 36.21 -1.59
N GLY A 902 10.05 35.17 -2.34
CA GLY A 902 11.01 34.28 -2.99
C GLY A 902 11.72 34.94 -4.17
N PRO A 903 12.76 34.26 -4.71
CA PRO A 903 13.45 34.75 -5.89
C PRO A 903 12.52 34.73 -7.09
N ARG A 904 12.54 35.81 -7.87
CA ARG A 904 11.85 35.91 -9.15
C ARG A 904 12.90 35.89 -10.27
N PRO A 905 13.08 34.75 -10.96
CA PRO A 905 13.92 34.72 -12.15
C PRO A 905 13.41 35.71 -13.19
N PRO A 906 14.29 36.36 -13.98
CA PRO A 906 13.84 37.10 -15.14
C PRO A 906 13.12 36.12 -16.09
N PRO A 907 11.90 36.43 -16.56
CA PRO A 907 11.22 35.58 -17.52
C PRO A 907 12.05 35.56 -18.81
N THR A 908 12.53 34.39 -19.22
CA THR A 908 13.21 34.22 -20.52
C THR A 908 12.20 34.21 -21.66
N HIS A 909 10.98 33.74 -21.39
CA HIS A 909 9.83 33.80 -22.29
C HIS A 909 8.71 34.67 -21.71
N VAL A 910 8.34 35.73 -22.41
CA VAL A 910 7.16 36.55 -22.06
C VAL A 910 5.92 35.79 -22.50
N TYR A 911 5.05 35.43 -21.54
CA TYR A 911 3.71 34.93 -21.85
C TYR A 911 3.00 35.90 -22.79
N ARG A 912 2.83 35.49 -24.05
CA ARG A 912 1.88 36.12 -24.96
C ARG A 912 0.61 35.29 -24.88
N PRO A 913 -0.49 35.80 -24.30
CA PRO A 913 -1.76 35.10 -24.38
C PRO A 913 -2.04 34.82 -25.85
N ARG A 914 -1.99 33.55 -26.25
CA ARG A 914 -2.48 33.17 -27.56
C ARG A 914 -3.96 33.59 -27.56
N PRO A 915 -4.46 34.29 -28.59
CA PRO A 915 -5.90 34.38 -28.77
C PRO A 915 -6.46 32.98 -28.58
N ARG A 916 -7.61 32.82 -27.90
CA ARG A 916 -8.39 31.58 -27.91
C ARG A 916 -8.73 31.26 -29.37
N ALA A 917 -7.77 30.73 -30.12
CA ALA A 917 -8.02 30.10 -31.38
C ALA A 917 -8.77 28.83 -30.99
N LEU A 918 -10.01 28.74 -31.45
CA LEU A 918 -10.71 27.47 -31.64
C LEU A 918 -9.83 26.60 -32.56
N ALA A 919 -8.78 26.01 -31.99
CA ALA A 919 -7.84 25.16 -32.70
C ALA A 919 -8.37 23.73 -32.69
N PHE A 920 -9.44 23.53 -33.46
CA PHE A 920 -9.71 22.25 -34.09
C PHE A 920 -10.24 22.49 -35.50
N ARG A 921 -9.43 23.09 -36.37
CA ARG A 921 -9.55 22.80 -37.80
C ARG A 921 -8.82 21.49 -38.04
N SER A 922 -9.60 20.42 -38.13
CA SER A 922 -9.20 19.14 -38.70
C SER A 922 -8.50 19.38 -40.04
N SER A 923 -7.17 19.35 -40.07
CA SER A 923 -6.41 19.27 -41.31
C SER A 923 -6.27 17.81 -41.75
N ILE A 924 -7.40 17.16 -41.98
CA ILE A 924 -7.53 16.04 -42.91
C ILE A 924 -8.75 16.40 -43.75
N ALA A 925 -8.51 17.15 -44.82
CA ALA A 925 -9.52 17.45 -45.82
C ALA A 925 -9.67 16.20 -46.71
N THR A 926 -10.74 15.44 -46.50
CA THR A 926 -11.30 14.59 -47.55
C THR A 926 -11.90 15.52 -48.62
N ARG A 927 -11.33 15.49 -49.82
CA ARG A 927 -11.87 16.19 -50.99
C ARG A 927 -13.24 15.63 -51.36
N SER A 928 -14.25 16.49 -51.39
CA SER A 928 -15.36 16.41 -52.35
C SER A 928 -15.85 17.82 -52.68
N SER A 929 -16.09 18.08 -53.96
CA SER A 929 -16.56 19.35 -54.56
C SER A 929 -17.94 19.12 -55.22
N PRO A 930 -18.65 20.13 -55.76
CA PRO A 930 -19.08 21.38 -55.12
C PRO A 930 -20.57 21.76 -55.41
N LYS A 931 -21.07 22.79 -54.70
CA LYS A 931 -22.22 23.68 -54.97
C LYS A 931 -23.66 23.13 -54.83
N ASP A 932 -24.43 23.71 -53.91
CA ASP A 932 -25.45 24.70 -54.23
C ASP A 932 -25.74 25.59 -53.00
N GLY A 933 -26.01 26.87 -53.25
CA GLY A 933 -26.15 27.90 -52.23
C GLY A 933 -27.59 28.15 -51.78
N MET A 934 -27.73 28.72 -50.58
CA MET A 934 -28.80 29.64 -50.22
C MET A 934 -28.45 30.37 -48.92
N ASP A 935 -28.48 31.70 -48.98
CA ASP A 935 -28.34 32.65 -47.88
C ASP A 935 -29.55 32.58 -46.92
N VAL A 936 -29.33 32.75 -45.60
CA VAL A 936 -30.18 33.57 -44.71
C VAL A 936 -29.37 34.07 -43.51
N ASP A 937 -29.43 35.39 -43.27
CA ASP A 937 -28.98 36.12 -42.09
C ASP A 937 -29.78 35.76 -40.81
N GLU A 938 -29.15 35.84 -39.63
CA GLU A 938 -29.54 36.82 -38.57
C GLU A 938 -28.83 36.58 -37.23
N GLU A 939 -28.50 37.70 -36.60
CA GLU A 939 -27.88 37.87 -35.30
C GLU A 939 -28.80 37.47 -34.14
N ALA A 940 -28.22 36.90 -33.08
CA ALA A 940 -28.77 37.06 -31.72
C ALA A 940 -27.64 36.97 -30.69
N GLY A 941 -27.31 38.12 -30.10
CA GLY A 941 -26.44 38.22 -28.94
C GLY A 941 -27.15 37.73 -27.68
N MET A 942 -26.44 36.97 -26.85
CA MET A 942 -26.82 36.73 -25.46
C MET A 942 -25.63 36.95 -24.54
N SER A 943 -25.87 37.86 -23.60
CA SER A 943 -25.01 38.35 -22.53
C SER A 943 -24.54 37.24 -21.59
N VAL A 944 -23.24 37.25 -21.29
CA VAL A 944 -22.61 36.44 -20.24
C VAL A 944 -22.86 37.12 -18.89
N ALA A 945 -23.59 36.45 -17.99
CA ALA A 945 -23.62 36.74 -16.56
C ALA A 945 -22.48 35.98 -15.86
N PRO A 946 -21.97 36.48 -14.72
CA PRO A 946 -20.88 35.83 -13.99
C PRO A 946 -21.44 34.72 -13.07
N ASP A 947 -20.96 33.49 -13.26
CA ASP A 947 -21.24 32.38 -12.35
C ASP A 947 -20.28 32.41 -11.15
N ASP A 948 -20.86 32.66 -9.98
CA ASP A 948 -20.30 32.35 -8.67
C ASP A 948 -20.47 30.85 -8.40
N GLU A 949 -19.38 30.07 -8.40
CA GLU A 949 -19.38 28.68 -7.93
C GLU A 949 -18.59 28.55 -6.61
N GLU A 950 -19.31 28.65 -5.49
CA GLU A 950 -19.05 27.83 -4.30
C GLU A 950 -20.03 26.65 -4.33
N SER A 951 -19.56 25.45 -4.69
CA SER A 951 -20.32 24.22 -4.45
C SER A 951 -19.43 23.15 -3.81
N SER A 952 -19.56 23.04 -2.49
CA SER A 952 -19.23 21.85 -1.73
C SER A 952 -20.30 20.78 -1.99
N SER A 953 -20.01 19.78 -2.82
CA SER A 953 -20.85 18.60 -2.98
C SER A 953 -20.33 17.46 -2.10
N SER A 954 -20.92 17.32 -0.92
CA SER A 954 -20.96 16.09 -0.14
C SER A 954 -22.05 15.19 -0.72
N GLU A 955 -21.67 14.10 -1.36
CA GLU A 955 -22.59 13.00 -1.65
C GLU A 955 -22.33 11.90 -0.62
N ASP A 956 -23.26 11.80 0.33
CA ASP A 956 -23.39 10.72 1.30
C ASP A 956 -24.15 9.57 0.62
N GLU A 957 -23.46 8.46 0.34
CA GLU A 957 -24.14 7.17 0.15
C GLU A 957 -24.40 6.56 1.54
N ALA A 958 -25.67 6.35 1.84
CA ALA A 958 -26.16 5.68 3.03
C ALA A 958 -25.85 4.17 2.92
N ASP A 959 -24.92 3.71 3.75
CA ASP A 959 -24.69 2.28 4.01
C ASP A 959 -25.44 1.92 5.30
N GLU A 960 -26.54 1.17 5.15
CA GLU A 960 -27.37 0.68 6.25
C GLU A 960 -26.62 -0.38 7.06
N GLY A 961 -26.15 0.01 8.24
CA GLY A 961 -25.49 -0.86 9.21
C GLY A 961 -25.08 -0.10 10.46
N GLY A 962 -26.04 0.53 11.13
CA GLY A 962 -25.77 1.63 12.07
C GLY A 962 -26.45 1.60 13.44
N ASP A 963 -27.03 0.49 13.91
CA ASP A 963 -27.84 0.54 15.14
C ASP A 963 -27.04 0.53 16.46
N ASP A 964 -25.78 0.08 16.47
CA ASP A 964 -25.00 -0.02 17.72
C ASP A 964 -24.13 1.22 18.06
N VAL A 965 -24.04 2.20 17.14
CA VAL A 965 -23.12 3.35 17.30
C VAL A 965 -23.86 4.65 17.65
N GLU A 966 -25.12 4.80 17.24
CA GLU A 966 -25.96 5.94 17.65
C GLU A 966 -26.25 5.92 19.16
N GLY A 967 -26.42 4.75 19.77
CA GLY A 967 -26.65 4.62 21.21
C GLY A 967 -25.50 5.18 22.05
N ILE A 968 -24.24 4.97 21.63
CA ILE A 968 -23.06 5.45 22.37
C ILE A 968 -22.87 6.97 22.22
N ALA A 969 -23.23 7.54 21.06
CA ALA A 969 -23.14 8.98 20.83
C ALA A 969 -24.20 9.77 21.61
N ARG A 970 -25.39 9.18 21.78
CA ARG A 970 -26.50 9.78 22.52
C ARG A 970 -26.29 9.74 24.04
N ASP A 971 -25.78 8.62 24.57
CA ASP A 971 -25.43 8.49 26.00
C ASP A 971 -24.29 9.43 26.44
N PHE A 972 -23.37 9.80 25.52
CA PHE A 972 -22.33 10.78 25.80
C PHE A 972 -22.84 12.24 25.75
N GLY A 973 -23.89 12.52 24.97
CA GLY A 973 -24.52 13.84 24.91
C GLY A 973 -25.34 14.16 26.16
N ASP A 974 -26.06 13.20 26.70
CA ASP A 974 -26.91 13.39 27.88
C ASP A 974 -26.11 13.49 29.19
N LEU A 975 -24.87 13.01 29.21
CA LEU A 975 -23.91 13.18 30.31
C LEU A 975 -23.23 14.55 30.34
N LEU A 976 -23.41 15.38 29.29
CA LEU A 976 -22.88 16.74 29.16
C LEU A 976 -23.90 17.83 29.51
N VAL A 977 -25.19 17.48 29.62
CA VAL A 977 -26.28 18.41 29.98
C VAL A 977 -26.63 18.35 31.47
N ARG A 978 -26.24 17.28 32.17
CA ARG A 978 -26.26 17.19 33.65
C ARG A 978 -24.89 17.51 34.22
#